data_AF-A0A2N3HUZ8-F1
#
_entry.id   AF-A0A2N3HUZ8-F1
#
_cell.length_a   1.000
_cell.length_b   1.000
_cell.length_c   1.000
_cell.angle_alpha   90.00
_cell.angle_beta   90.00
_cell.angle_gamma   90.00
#
_symmetry.space_group_name_H-M   'P 1'
#
loop_
_entity.id
_entity.type
_entity.pdbx_description
1 polymer ?
#
loop_
_entity_poly.entity_id
_entity_poly.type
_entity_poly.pdbx_seq_one_letter_code
_entity_poly.pdbx_strand_id
1 'polypeptide(L)'
;MEIRDSKEIIKDLKELVNSVGYIYALCLIIMDDFHFEVEKMHEVNYWERLNKNEVSLIFGLLIQESISLAKPESPFDLLEFKKRTYSLMEELHSSTNKPMIDKFKDIFENQDSDITPSKKDFFGGENSFIEPIFYAGDGIYDFQYLEYLEKKYKYDEVWLRDNKAFNFKEANEIVSRIKTLHQEKISKVNFLGLKENKAKILKELKKDKSIPKEGRKKKIDEFLSMMEFYQFFELFDIESHIKKGLVPEITESGWISFYEGLLDLLCISSDEFDSNLNIVSFLNNFSIPANSKGVNKQYKNIGDFNLFTAKPIIELENKKYFIPISFSIFEAVYESPYYWMLEDKKYHGKLSDHRGKVGEEITFELLENVFGSNRVFQSVRIESKKGHDDSDIDVLCVLGSKALCVQVKSKKLTQLSRKGSFEQLQKDFKGAVQDAYNQGVVCRERILENTATFYNSEGEKIELSEDIEEVYILGITTENYTTLTHQTSILLEKEENSPHPLFLTIFDLELVLFYLDNPYDFLYYVRQRIDLMEYFHANEEINFLGYHLVNKLWKDNKADFMQIDTSLGQLIDRNYYPFKLGIETSSKNDRIKNRWKNKDFETLCNQLGNLTSPKVTDVIFHLLDWSEQSRDNLVRLIKETKAKTRNDNSWHNFSLMAGPERSSFGLSFISWGDNNSEELMKMLLKYSRARKYKSKADCWIGIGCVKDSDKFINGFVFNDEKWEYDEILEEEIKDMFDGENKGKHIKYGKKIGRNEPCPCSSGKKYKRCCGRFN
;
A
#
# COMPACT_ATOMS: atom_id res chain seq x y z
N MET A 1 0.42 -8.69 33.71
CA MET A 1 1.78 -8.12 33.81
C MET A 1 1.61 -6.63 33.94
N GLU A 2 2.27 -5.98 34.90
CA GLU A 2 2.12 -4.52 35.07
C GLU A 2 2.89 -3.80 33.96
N ILE A 3 2.18 -3.04 33.11
CA ILE A 3 2.78 -2.31 31.98
C ILE A 3 3.43 -1.04 32.51
N ARG A 4 4.77 -0.96 32.35
CA ARG A 4 5.61 0.19 32.75
C ARG A 4 5.29 1.43 31.93
N ASP A 5 5.58 2.60 32.49
CA ASP A 5 5.41 3.89 31.78
C ASP A 5 6.52 4.11 30.74
N SER A 6 6.15 4.66 29.57
CA SER A 6 7.08 5.00 28.48
C SER A 6 8.29 5.82 28.96
N LYS A 7 8.12 6.74 29.91
CA LYS A 7 9.19 7.61 30.41
C LYS A 7 10.22 6.84 31.23
N GLU A 8 9.80 5.84 31.98
CA GLU A 8 10.70 4.98 32.74
C GLU A 8 11.55 4.11 31.81
N ILE A 9 10.93 3.56 30.78
CA ILE A 9 11.61 2.74 29.77
C ILE A 9 12.60 3.61 28.97
N ILE A 10 12.22 4.82 28.58
CA ILE A 10 13.12 5.76 27.90
C ILE A 10 14.28 6.20 28.79
N LYS A 11 14.07 6.31 30.11
CA LYS A 11 15.15 6.57 31.06
C LYS A 11 16.16 5.41 31.06
N ASP A 12 15.68 4.17 31.16
CA ASP A 12 16.55 2.98 31.10
C ASP A 12 17.29 2.89 29.76
N LEU A 13 16.60 3.18 28.65
CA LEU A 13 17.23 3.28 27.32
C LEU A 13 18.32 4.36 27.32
N LYS A 14 18.05 5.53 27.89
CA LYS A 14 19.05 6.61 27.97
C LYS A 14 20.28 6.21 28.79
N GLU A 15 20.11 5.45 29.87
CA GLU A 15 21.25 4.90 30.63
C GLU A 15 22.02 3.88 29.78
N LEU A 16 21.31 2.99 29.07
CA LEU A 16 21.91 1.97 28.22
C LEU A 16 22.71 2.57 27.05
N VAL A 17 22.17 3.53 26.31
CA VAL A 17 22.84 4.12 25.13
C VAL A 17 24.14 4.85 25.47
N ASN A 18 24.28 5.30 26.72
CA ASN A 18 25.49 5.96 27.23
C ASN A 18 26.54 4.99 27.78
N SER A 19 26.32 3.67 27.68
CA SER A 19 27.27 2.67 28.14
C SER A 19 28.46 2.58 27.19
N VAL A 20 29.66 2.34 27.74
CA VAL A 20 30.89 2.17 26.94
C VAL A 20 30.73 0.96 26.02
N GLY A 21 31.05 1.14 24.74
CA GLY A 21 30.92 0.10 23.71
C GLY A 21 29.50 -0.07 23.12
N TYR A 22 28.49 0.66 23.61
CA TYR A 22 27.10 0.51 23.11
C TYR A 22 26.95 0.76 21.61
N ILE A 23 27.71 1.73 21.04
CA ILE A 23 27.66 2.05 19.61
C ILE A 23 27.93 0.82 18.71
N TYR A 24 28.82 -0.08 19.14
CA TYR A 24 29.12 -1.31 18.40
C TYR A 24 27.96 -2.31 18.50
N ALA A 25 27.27 -2.38 19.64
CA ALA A 25 26.08 -3.22 19.79
C ALA A 25 24.94 -2.70 18.91
N LEU A 26 24.81 -1.37 18.81
CA LEU A 26 23.86 -0.74 17.90
C LEU A 26 24.18 -1.02 16.42
N CYS A 27 25.47 -1.02 16.04
CA CYS A 27 25.88 -1.45 14.70
C CYS A 27 25.47 -2.91 14.42
N LEU A 28 25.63 -3.83 15.38
CA LEU A 28 25.14 -5.21 15.25
C LEU A 28 23.62 -5.29 15.05
N ILE A 29 22.85 -4.48 15.80
CA ILE A 29 21.39 -4.41 15.66
C ILE A 29 21.01 -3.92 14.26
N ILE A 30 21.64 -2.84 13.78
CA ILE A 30 21.37 -2.27 12.46
C ILE A 30 21.70 -3.28 11.35
N MET A 31 22.84 -3.96 11.45
CA MET A 31 23.22 -5.00 10.49
C MET A 31 22.16 -6.09 10.43
N ASP A 32 21.72 -6.59 11.57
CA ASP A 32 20.68 -7.61 11.60
C ASP A 32 19.35 -7.10 11.05
N ASP A 33 18.87 -5.92 11.49
CA ASP A 33 17.47 -5.49 11.33
C ASP A 33 17.13 -4.83 10.01
N PHE A 34 18.12 -4.25 9.32
CA PHE A 34 17.89 -3.49 8.09
C PHE A 34 18.47 -4.15 6.84
N HIS A 35 19.08 -5.34 6.97
CA HIS A 35 19.72 -6.04 5.86
C HIS A 35 19.16 -7.45 5.72
N PHE A 36 18.62 -7.74 4.54
CA PHE A 36 17.95 -8.99 4.25
C PHE A 36 18.21 -9.43 2.82
N GLU A 37 18.12 -10.74 2.62
CA GLU A 37 18.16 -11.33 1.28
C GLU A 37 16.91 -10.92 0.52
N VAL A 38 17.10 -10.26 -0.63
CA VAL A 38 16.02 -9.70 -1.44
C VAL A 38 14.95 -10.75 -1.81
N GLU A 39 15.36 -11.98 -2.12
CA GLU A 39 14.41 -13.06 -2.46
C GLU A 39 13.53 -13.49 -1.28
N LYS A 40 13.94 -13.20 -0.03
CA LYS A 40 13.27 -13.59 1.21
C LYS A 40 12.62 -12.42 1.95
N MET A 41 12.51 -11.24 1.34
CA MET A 41 11.82 -10.09 1.94
C MET A 41 10.43 -10.44 2.52
N HIS A 42 9.65 -11.22 1.77
CA HIS A 42 8.33 -11.72 2.18
C HIS A 42 8.30 -12.76 3.32
N GLU A 43 9.45 -13.19 3.83
CA GLU A 43 9.57 -14.12 4.96
C GLU A 43 10.00 -13.40 6.26
N VAL A 44 10.33 -12.11 6.17
CA VAL A 44 10.84 -11.33 7.30
C VAL A 44 9.74 -11.10 8.33
N ASN A 45 10.01 -11.43 9.60
CA ASN A 45 9.14 -11.07 10.70
C ASN A 45 9.54 -9.69 11.27
N TYR A 46 8.84 -8.64 10.86
CA TYR A 46 9.14 -7.29 11.33
C TYR A 46 8.88 -7.07 12.83
N TRP A 47 8.04 -7.89 13.48
CA TRP A 47 7.79 -7.78 14.92
C TRP A 47 9.00 -8.17 15.78
N GLU A 48 9.97 -8.91 15.23
CA GLU A 48 11.19 -9.32 15.95
C GLU A 48 12.37 -8.37 15.70
N ARG A 49 12.14 -7.25 15.01
CA ARG A 49 13.16 -6.33 14.49
C ARG A 49 12.84 -4.92 14.90
N LEU A 50 13.87 -4.11 15.12
CA LEU A 50 13.66 -2.67 15.30
C LEU A 50 13.24 -2.05 13.98
N ASN A 51 12.24 -1.18 14.04
CA ASN A 51 11.89 -0.31 12.93
C ASN A 51 12.78 0.96 12.93
N LYS A 52 12.69 1.72 11.84
CA LYS A 52 13.45 2.96 11.65
C LYS A 52 13.15 4.01 12.74
N ASN A 53 11.91 4.10 13.22
CA ASN A 53 11.51 5.06 14.26
C ASN A 53 12.14 4.71 15.61
N GLU A 54 12.25 3.43 15.95
CA GLU A 54 12.93 2.94 17.15
C GLU A 54 14.44 3.22 17.09
N VAL A 55 15.10 2.94 15.97
CA VAL A 55 16.52 3.28 15.81
C VAL A 55 16.72 4.79 15.85
N SER A 56 15.84 5.57 15.22
CA SER A 56 15.87 7.03 15.30
C SER A 56 15.71 7.50 16.74
N LEU A 57 14.84 6.87 17.54
CA LEU A 57 14.69 7.15 18.97
C LEU A 57 16.00 6.88 19.73
N ILE A 58 16.65 5.73 19.49
CA ILE A 58 17.96 5.41 20.08
C ILE A 58 18.99 6.50 19.75
N PHE A 59 19.12 6.87 18.48
CA PHE A 59 20.06 7.94 18.08
C PHE A 59 19.67 9.29 18.68
N GLY A 60 18.37 9.59 18.76
CA GLY A 60 17.86 10.81 19.37
C GLY A 60 18.25 10.94 20.85
N LEU A 61 18.34 9.82 21.57
CA LEU A 61 18.86 9.76 22.95
C LEU A 61 20.40 9.80 22.97
N LEU A 62 21.05 9.06 22.07
CA LEU A 62 22.51 8.94 21.99
C LEU A 62 23.19 10.29 21.73
N ILE A 63 22.65 11.11 20.81
CA ILE A 63 23.22 12.42 20.44
C ILE A 63 23.05 13.51 21.52
N GLN A 64 22.42 13.20 22.66
CA GLN A 64 22.29 14.16 23.76
C GLN A 64 23.61 14.38 24.51
N GLU A 65 24.46 13.35 24.50
CA GLU A 65 25.80 13.35 25.07
C GLU A 65 26.84 13.08 23.96
N SER A 66 28.12 13.20 24.29
CA SER A 66 29.19 12.87 23.33
C SER A 66 29.23 11.37 23.08
N ILE A 67 29.22 10.96 21.81
CA ILE A 67 29.23 9.54 21.43
C ILE A 67 30.63 8.97 21.69
N SER A 68 30.70 7.99 22.59
CA SER A 68 31.95 7.30 22.92
C SER A 68 32.25 6.19 21.90
N LEU A 69 33.44 6.23 21.30
CA LEU A 69 33.97 5.16 20.45
C LEU A 69 34.87 4.18 21.24
N ALA A 70 34.90 4.29 22.58
CA ALA A 70 35.65 3.36 23.41
C ALA A 70 35.11 1.93 23.29
N LYS A 71 36.02 0.97 23.16
CA LYS A 71 35.75 -0.47 22.99
C LYS A 71 35.18 -1.06 24.29
N PRO A 72 34.26 -2.04 24.23
CA PRO A 72 33.73 -2.70 25.42
C PRO A 72 34.82 -3.50 26.16
N GLU A 73 34.60 -3.79 27.45
CA GLU A 73 35.52 -4.62 28.24
C GLU A 73 35.53 -6.06 27.74
N SER A 74 34.36 -6.58 27.35
CA SER A 74 34.19 -7.90 26.76
C SER A 74 33.35 -7.83 25.49
N PRO A 75 33.70 -8.59 24.42
CA PRO A 75 32.85 -8.71 23.24
C PRO A 75 31.43 -9.19 23.56
N PHE A 76 31.28 -10.01 24.61
CA PHE A 76 29.96 -10.51 25.03
C PHE A 76 29.05 -9.42 25.60
N ASP A 77 29.60 -8.28 26.05
CA ASP A 77 28.81 -7.13 26.49
C ASP A 77 27.94 -6.61 25.34
N LEU A 78 28.41 -6.71 24.09
CA LEU A 78 27.64 -6.33 22.90
C LEU A 78 26.35 -7.14 22.78
N LEU A 79 26.40 -8.44 23.06
CA LEU A 79 25.23 -9.32 22.99
C LEU A 79 24.25 -9.04 24.14
N GLU A 80 24.76 -8.66 25.31
CA GLU A 80 23.94 -8.22 26.43
C GLU A 80 23.24 -6.88 26.14
N PHE A 81 23.97 -5.89 25.64
CA PHE A 81 23.41 -4.60 25.21
C PHE A 81 22.36 -4.78 24.10
N LYS A 82 22.64 -5.64 23.12
CA LYS A 82 21.70 -6.01 22.05
C LYS A 82 20.42 -6.60 22.62
N LYS A 83 20.53 -7.62 23.49
CA LYS A 83 19.38 -8.25 24.15
C LYS A 83 18.59 -7.27 25.01
N ARG A 84 19.26 -6.41 25.76
CA ARG A 84 18.61 -5.40 26.61
C ARG A 84 17.89 -4.34 25.77
N THR A 85 18.46 -3.95 24.64
CA THR A 85 17.82 -3.02 23.69
C THR A 85 16.51 -3.60 23.18
N TYR A 86 16.50 -4.84 22.67
CA TYR A 86 15.25 -5.47 22.21
C TYR A 86 14.20 -5.59 23.31
N SER A 87 14.60 -6.00 24.52
CA SER A 87 13.69 -6.07 25.68
C SER A 87 13.06 -4.72 26.01
N LEU A 88 13.86 -3.65 26.04
CA LEU A 88 13.36 -2.32 26.36
C LEU A 88 12.45 -1.77 25.25
N MET A 89 12.71 -2.10 23.98
CA MET A 89 11.84 -1.70 22.87
C MET A 89 10.50 -2.46 22.88
N GLU A 90 10.50 -3.75 23.17
CA GLU A 90 9.26 -4.53 23.37
C GLU A 90 8.42 -3.99 24.55
N GLU A 91 9.09 -3.63 25.65
CA GLU A 91 8.45 -2.95 26.78
C GLU A 91 7.88 -1.59 26.35
N LEU A 92 8.61 -0.82 25.52
CA LEU A 92 8.18 0.48 25.02
C LEU A 92 6.94 0.35 24.12
N HIS A 93 6.93 -0.60 23.19
CA HIS A 93 5.77 -0.90 22.35
C HIS A 93 4.55 -1.34 23.17
N SER A 94 4.77 -2.17 24.18
CA SER A 94 3.71 -2.54 25.13
C SER A 94 3.16 -1.32 25.88
N SER A 95 4.03 -0.37 26.25
CA SER A 95 3.64 0.86 26.95
C SER A 95 2.77 1.79 26.11
N THR A 96 2.94 1.83 24.78
CA THR A 96 2.10 2.66 23.89
C THR A 96 0.67 2.14 23.77
N ASN A 97 0.43 0.86 24.07
CA ASN A 97 -0.91 0.27 24.12
C ASN A 97 -1.64 0.49 25.45
N LYS A 98 -0.93 0.92 26.51
CA LYS A 98 -1.49 1.15 27.85
C LYS A 98 -2.74 2.05 27.84
N PRO A 99 -2.80 3.20 27.13
CA PRO A 99 -3.99 4.05 27.13
C PRO A 99 -5.25 3.35 26.61
N MET A 100 -5.09 2.49 25.60
CA MET A 100 -6.18 1.69 25.06
C MET A 100 -6.62 0.61 26.06
N ILE A 101 -5.67 -0.09 26.68
CA ILE A 101 -5.94 -1.13 27.68
C ILE A 101 -6.67 -0.54 28.89
N ASP A 102 -6.18 0.59 29.43
CA ASP A 102 -6.77 1.26 30.58
C ASP A 102 -8.20 1.71 30.27
N LYS A 103 -8.45 2.23 29.05
CA LYS A 103 -9.79 2.61 28.58
C LYS A 103 -10.78 1.44 28.52
N PHE A 104 -10.32 0.25 28.10
CA PHE A 104 -11.18 -0.93 28.04
C PHE A 104 -11.34 -1.65 29.36
N LYS A 105 -10.41 -1.45 30.30
CA LYS A 105 -10.48 -2.07 31.63
C LYS A 105 -11.80 -1.74 32.33
N ASP A 106 -12.22 -0.48 32.29
CA ASP A 106 -13.49 -0.03 32.90
C ASP A 106 -14.73 -0.66 32.23
N ILE A 107 -14.66 -0.95 30.93
CA ILE A 107 -15.73 -1.61 30.16
C ILE A 107 -15.81 -3.11 30.51
N PHE A 108 -14.66 -3.78 30.59
CA PHE A 108 -14.59 -5.20 30.97
C PHE A 108 -14.97 -5.45 32.44
N GLU A 109 -14.68 -4.48 33.32
CA GLU A 109 -15.00 -4.57 34.75
C GLU A 109 -16.48 -4.22 35.05
N ASN A 110 -17.17 -3.47 34.19
CA ASN A 110 -18.59 -3.09 34.36
C ASN A 110 -19.48 -3.71 33.27
N GLN A 111 -19.90 -4.97 33.49
CA GLN A 111 -20.75 -5.75 32.56
C GLN A 111 -22.19 -5.22 32.37
N ASP A 112 -22.62 -4.21 33.15
CA ASP A 112 -23.98 -3.64 33.13
C ASP A 112 -24.11 -2.34 32.28
N SER A 113 -23.12 -2.01 31.45
CA SER A 113 -23.20 -0.83 30.59
C SER A 113 -23.79 -1.18 29.21
N ASP A 114 -25.01 -0.72 28.94
CA ASP A 114 -25.69 -0.71 27.62
C ASP A 114 -25.01 0.24 26.62
N ILE A 115 -23.71 0.50 26.77
CA ILE A 115 -22.96 1.44 25.94
C ILE A 115 -22.35 0.66 24.78
N THR A 116 -22.89 0.86 23.58
CA THR A 116 -22.20 0.49 22.33
C THR A 116 -21.36 1.69 21.90
N PRO A 117 -20.05 1.72 22.20
CA PRO A 117 -19.20 2.85 21.83
C PRO A 117 -19.13 3.00 20.31
N SER A 118 -19.13 4.23 19.80
CA SER A 118 -18.88 4.47 18.37
C SER A 118 -17.47 4.02 17.99
N LYS A 119 -17.17 3.80 16.69
CA LYS A 119 -15.80 3.50 16.23
C LYS A 119 -14.79 4.55 16.70
N LYS A 120 -15.17 5.83 16.68
CA LYS A 120 -14.36 6.96 17.15
C LYS A 120 -14.15 6.92 18.66
N ASP A 121 -15.16 6.51 19.43
CA ASP A 121 -15.02 6.30 20.87
C ASP A 121 -14.22 5.05 21.20
N PHE A 122 -14.22 4.03 20.33
CA PHE A 122 -13.49 2.79 20.56
C PHE A 122 -12.00 2.94 20.20
N PHE A 123 -11.71 3.43 19.00
CA PHE A 123 -10.36 3.51 18.45
C PHE A 123 -9.70 4.88 18.62
N GLY A 124 -10.44 5.92 19.01
CA GLY A 124 -9.91 7.27 19.24
C GLY A 124 -9.63 7.59 20.70
N GLY A 125 -9.01 8.76 20.94
CA GLY A 125 -8.68 9.25 22.28
C GLY A 125 -7.26 9.75 22.41
N GLU A 126 -6.99 10.47 23.52
CA GLU A 126 -5.66 10.93 23.87
C GLU A 126 -4.69 9.74 23.97
N ASN A 127 -3.53 9.88 23.35
CA ASN A 127 -2.47 8.86 23.26
C ASN A 127 -2.83 7.56 22.52
N SER A 128 -4.07 7.33 22.10
CA SER A 128 -4.49 6.11 21.39
C SER A 128 -3.85 5.95 20.01
N PHE A 129 -3.45 7.06 19.38
CA PHE A 129 -2.80 7.06 18.06
C PHE A 129 -1.27 7.02 18.11
N ILE A 130 -0.64 7.02 19.30
CA ILE A 130 0.82 6.98 19.40
C ILE A 130 1.36 5.68 18.79
N GLU A 131 0.79 4.54 19.18
CA GLU A 131 1.21 3.23 18.68
C GLU A 131 1.09 3.13 17.15
N PRO A 132 -0.10 3.37 16.56
CA PRO A 132 -0.23 3.18 15.11
C PRO A 132 0.62 4.20 14.34
N ILE A 133 0.83 5.42 14.83
CA ILE A 133 1.70 6.41 14.15
C ILE A 133 3.18 6.02 14.24
N PHE A 134 3.65 5.55 15.40
CA PHE A 134 5.07 5.28 15.62
C PHE A 134 5.53 3.93 15.04
N TYR A 135 4.64 2.93 15.01
CA TYR A 135 4.95 1.57 14.55
C TYR A 135 4.38 1.24 13.16
N ALA A 136 3.64 2.14 12.51
CA ALA A 136 3.25 1.96 11.11
C ALA A 136 4.47 1.86 10.18
N GLY A 137 4.28 1.15 9.06
CA GLY A 137 5.20 1.23 7.94
C GLY A 137 5.33 2.67 7.43
N ASP A 138 6.49 2.99 6.85
CA ASP A 138 6.73 4.32 6.26
C ASP A 138 5.83 4.60 5.04
N GLY A 139 5.20 3.57 4.44
CA GLY A 139 4.33 3.71 3.26
C GLY A 139 5.04 4.21 1.99
N ILE A 140 6.38 4.25 2.00
CA ILE A 140 7.20 4.78 0.92
C ILE A 140 8.56 4.06 0.88
N TYR A 141 9.07 3.84 -0.33
CA TYR A 141 10.42 3.30 -0.55
C TYR A 141 11.49 4.41 -0.63
N ASP A 142 12.73 4.08 -0.29
CA ASP A 142 13.85 5.04 -0.31
C ASP A 142 14.01 5.74 -1.67
N PHE A 143 13.97 5.00 -2.77
CA PHE A 143 14.13 5.58 -4.11
C PHE A 143 13.03 6.59 -4.47
N GLN A 144 11.80 6.42 -3.95
CA GLN A 144 10.71 7.35 -4.25
C GLN A 144 11.00 8.76 -3.70
N TYR A 145 11.71 8.87 -2.57
CA TYR A 145 12.13 10.17 -2.06
C TYR A 145 12.98 10.95 -3.08
N LEU A 146 13.89 10.27 -3.79
CA LEU A 146 14.72 10.94 -4.80
C LEU A 146 13.95 11.17 -6.12
N GLU A 147 13.11 10.22 -6.53
CA GLU A 147 12.27 10.34 -7.74
C GLU A 147 11.33 11.56 -7.67
N TYR A 148 10.82 11.89 -6.47
CA TYR A 148 9.92 13.02 -6.25
C TYR A 148 10.60 14.28 -5.71
N LEU A 149 11.89 14.25 -5.35
CA LEU A 149 12.58 15.41 -4.76
C LEU A 149 12.49 16.65 -5.65
N GLU A 150 12.92 16.51 -6.91
CA GLU A 150 12.90 17.61 -7.88
C GLU A 150 11.46 18.03 -8.19
N LYS A 151 10.54 17.06 -8.38
CA LYS A 151 9.13 17.36 -8.64
C LYS A 151 8.50 18.19 -7.51
N LYS A 152 8.72 17.78 -6.25
CA LYS A 152 8.19 18.43 -5.04
C LYS A 152 8.62 19.90 -4.92
N TYR A 153 9.87 20.19 -5.25
CA TYR A 153 10.49 21.49 -5.00
C TYR A 153 10.88 22.25 -6.28
N LYS A 154 10.32 21.89 -7.45
CA LYS A 154 10.70 22.50 -8.74
C LYS A 154 10.52 24.03 -8.77
N TYR A 155 9.52 24.56 -8.07
CA TYR A 155 9.29 26.01 -7.97
C TYR A 155 10.13 26.70 -6.88
N ASP A 156 10.85 25.92 -6.07
CA ASP A 156 11.65 26.38 -4.92
C ASP A 156 13.16 26.24 -5.14
N GLU A 157 13.58 25.73 -6.31
CA GLU A 157 14.99 25.44 -6.63
C GLU A 157 15.91 26.64 -6.38
N VAL A 158 15.50 27.84 -6.81
CA VAL A 158 16.29 29.06 -6.63
C VAL A 158 16.48 29.38 -5.15
N TRP A 159 15.42 29.27 -4.35
CA TRP A 159 15.51 29.54 -2.91
C TRP A 159 16.45 28.54 -2.23
N LEU A 160 16.33 27.25 -2.56
CA LEU A 160 17.15 26.18 -1.97
C LEU A 160 18.63 26.31 -2.34
N ARG A 161 18.92 26.62 -3.60
CA ARG A 161 20.29 26.88 -4.04
C ARG A 161 20.89 28.09 -3.33
N ASP A 162 20.17 29.21 -3.31
CA ASP A 162 20.74 30.47 -2.86
C ASP A 162 20.87 30.56 -1.32
N ASN A 163 20.01 29.85 -0.56
CA ASN A 163 20.00 29.90 0.92
C ASN A 163 20.68 28.68 1.58
N LYS A 164 20.70 27.53 0.92
CA LYS A 164 21.19 26.26 1.50
C LYS A 164 22.27 25.59 0.66
N ALA A 165 22.64 26.17 -0.49
CA ALA A 165 23.54 25.55 -1.46
C ALA A 165 23.14 24.09 -1.73
N PHE A 166 21.83 23.88 -1.91
CA PHE A 166 21.21 22.58 -2.12
C PHE A 166 20.75 22.47 -3.56
N ASN A 167 21.38 21.56 -4.31
CA ASN A 167 21.03 21.23 -5.69
C ASN A 167 20.47 19.80 -5.75
N PHE A 168 19.36 19.59 -6.45
CA PHE A 168 18.68 18.30 -6.48
C PHE A 168 19.52 17.20 -7.15
N LYS A 169 20.21 17.52 -8.25
CA LYS A 169 21.03 16.53 -8.98
C LYS A 169 22.23 16.10 -8.14
N GLU A 170 22.93 17.06 -7.54
CA GLU A 170 24.05 16.78 -6.64
C GLU A 170 23.59 15.98 -5.42
N ALA A 171 22.46 16.35 -4.79
CA ALA A 171 21.92 15.61 -3.65
C ALA A 171 21.57 14.17 -4.03
N ASN A 172 20.90 13.95 -5.17
CA ASN A 172 20.58 12.61 -5.66
C ASN A 172 21.84 11.77 -5.92
N GLU A 173 22.88 12.36 -6.52
CA GLU A 173 24.15 11.69 -6.81
C GLU A 173 24.89 11.33 -5.52
N ILE A 174 24.97 12.25 -4.56
CA ILE A 174 25.59 12.03 -3.25
C ILE A 174 24.87 10.89 -2.50
N VAL A 175 23.54 10.97 -2.37
CA VAL A 175 22.75 9.96 -1.63
C VAL A 175 22.85 8.59 -2.29
N SER A 176 22.82 8.53 -3.63
CA SER A 176 23.01 7.29 -4.37
C SER A 176 24.41 6.71 -4.14
N ARG A 177 25.46 7.55 -4.17
CA ARG A 177 26.83 7.11 -3.89
C ARG A 177 27.01 6.59 -2.47
N ILE A 178 26.38 7.23 -1.47
CA ILE A 178 26.34 6.74 -0.08
C ILE A 178 25.77 5.32 -0.02
N LYS A 179 24.61 5.09 -0.66
CA LYS A 179 23.97 3.78 -0.71
C LYS A 179 24.89 2.73 -1.35
N THR A 180 25.54 3.06 -2.47
CA THR A 180 26.49 2.17 -3.14
C THR A 180 27.71 1.86 -2.26
N LEU A 181 28.32 2.86 -1.62
CA LEU A 181 29.45 2.67 -0.71
C LEU A 181 29.10 1.75 0.46
N HIS A 182 27.93 1.94 1.08
CA HIS A 182 27.47 1.02 2.11
C HIS A 182 27.29 -0.40 1.58
N GLN A 183 26.68 -0.58 0.41
CA GLN A 183 26.52 -1.91 -0.20
C GLN A 183 27.87 -2.60 -0.47
N GLU A 184 28.86 -1.85 -0.98
CA GLU A 184 30.23 -2.34 -1.20
C GLU A 184 30.89 -2.79 0.12
N LYS A 185 30.66 -2.06 1.23
CA LYS A 185 31.23 -2.41 2.54
C LYS A 185 30.50 -3.59 3.17
N ILE A 186 29.18 -3.59 3.12
CA ILE A 186 28.29 -4.63 3.68
C ILE A 186 28.49 -5.98 2.98
N SER A 187 29.01 -6.02 1.74
CA SER A 187 29.33 -7.29 1.07
C SER A 187 30.38 -8.13 1.80
N LYS A 188 31.08 -7.58 2.80
CA LYS A 188 31.99 -8.30 3.71
C LYS A 188 31.25 -9.07 4.81
N VAL A 189 29.94 -8.87 4.96
CA VAL A 189 29.11 -9.52 5.99
C VAL A 189 28.42 -10.73 5.41
N ASN A 190 28.61 -11.88 6.05
CA ASN A 190 27.98 -13.15 5.70
C ASN A 190 26.66 -13.33 6.45
N PHE A 191 25.59 -12.70 5.97
CA PHE A 191 24.27 -12.79 6.61
C PHE A 191 23.74 -14.23 6.71
N LEU A 192 23.62 -14.74 7.94
CA LEU A 192 23.15 -16.11 8.20
C LEU A 192 21.64 -16.20 8.41
N GLY A 193 20.92 -15.07 8.43
CA GLY A 193 19.48 -15.02 8.75
C GLY A 193 19.19 -15.66 10.11
N LEU A 194 19.97 -15.31 11.14
CA LEU A 194 19.93 -16.00 12.43
C LEU A 194 18.56 -15.88 13.11
N LYS A 195 17.84 -14.76 12.92
CA LYS A 195 16.48 -14.57 13.46
C LYS A 195 15.48 -15.53 12.80
N GLU A 196 15.37 -15.50 11.48
CA GLU A 196 14.45 -16.34 10.69
C GLU A 196 14.74 -17.84 10.87
N ASN A 197 16.02 -18.20 10.92
CA ASN A 197 16.44 -19.59 11.03
C ASN A 197 16.57 -20.09 12.47
N LYS A 198 16.40 -19.25 13.49
CA LYS A 198 16.66 -19.59 14.91
C LYS A 198 15.95 -20.86 15.34
N ALA A 199 14.65 -20.96 15.07
CA ALA A 199 13.84 -22.12 15.46
C ALA A 199 14.33 -23.41 14.78
N LYS A 200 14.70 -23.32 13.49
CA LYS A 200 15.23 -24.44 12.71
C LYS A 200 16.61 -24.87 13.24
N ILE A 201 17.52 -23.91 13.46
CA ILE A 201 18.85 -24.14 14.03
C ILE A 201 18.74 -24.80 15.40
N LEU A 202 17.92 -24.26 16.30
CA LEU A 202 17.66 -24.83 17.63
C LEU A 202 17.13 -26.26 17.55
N LYS A 203 16.23 -26.55 16.61
CA LYS A 203 15.68 -27.89 16.41
C LYS A 203 16.75 -28.88 15.97
N GLU A 204 17.63 -28.50 15.07
CA GLU A 204 18.73 -29.36 14.61
C GLU A 204 19.80 -29.56 15.69
N LEU A 205 20.22 -28.49 16.39
CA LEU A 205 21.18 -28.59 17.51
C LEU A 205 20.65 -29.48 18.65
N LYS A 206 19.35 -29.41 18.96
CA LYS A 206 18.75 -30.28 20.00
C LYS A 206 18.75 -31.76 19.62
N LYS A 207 18.77 -32.09 18.32
CA LYS A 207 18.84 -33.47 17.80
C LYS A 207 20.27 -33.99 17.69
N ASP A 208 21.26 -33.10 17.65
CA ASP A 208 22.65 -33.51 17.52
C ASP A 208 23.10 -34.34 18.72
N LYS A 209 23.53 -35.57 18.43
CA LYS A 209 24.01 -36.52 19.42
C LYS A 209 25.41 -36.17 19.94
N SER A 210 26.15 -35.31 19.24
CA SER A 210 27.48 -34.82 19.64
C SER A 210 27.40 -33.86 20.85
N ILE A 211 26.25 -33.22 21.07
CA ILE A 211 26.04 -32.28 22.19
C ILE A 211 25.50 -33.05 23.40
N PRO A 212 26.26 -33.13 24.52
CA PRO A 212 25.82 -33.82 25.74
C PRO A 212 24.46 -33.31 26.23
N LYS A 213 23.67 -34.18 26.87
CA LYS A 213 22.38 -33.77 27.47
C LYS A 213 22.60 -32.82 28.65
N GLU A 214 23.64 -33.05 29.43
CA GLU A 214 24.04 -32.20 30.54
C GLU A 214 24.71 -30.91 30.03
N GLY A 215 24.27 -29.76 30.56
CA GLY A 215 24.75 -28.46 30.08
C GLY A 215 24.37 -28.10 28.64
N ARG A 216 23.49 -28.87 28.00
CA ARG A 216 23.10 -28.70 26.58
C ARG A 216 22.65 -27.29 26.26
N LYS A 217 21.80 -26.70 27.10
CA LYS A 217 21.27 -25.36 26.91
C LYS A 217 22.41 -24.34 26.85
N LYS A 218 23.33 -24.39 27.82
CA LYS A 218 24.49 -23.50 27.89
C LYS A 218 25.37 -23.61 26.64
N LYS A 219 25.69 -24.82 26.18
CA LYS A 219 26.48 -25.04 24.96
C LYS A 219 25.79 -24.53 23.69
N ILE A 220 24.47 -24.68 23.61
CA ILE A 220 23.68 -24.13 22.50
C ILE A 220 23.70 -22.60 22.53
N ASP A 221 23.52 -22.00 23.71
CA ASP A 221 23.54 -20.55 23.88
C ASP A 221 24.94 -19.96 23.55
N GLU A 222 26.01 -20.63 23.98
CA GLU A 222 27.40 -20.29 23.61
C GLU A 222 27.61 -20.38 22.09
N PHE A 223 27.17 -21.46 21.45
CA PHE A 223 27.28 -21.62 20.00
C PHE A 223 26.50 -20.54 19.22
N LEU A 224 25.27 -20.24 19.63
CA LEU A 224 24.47 -19.17 19.02
C LEU A 224 25.15 -17.81 19.18
N SER A 225 25.73 -17.54 20.35
CA SER A 225 26.50 -16.31 20.61
C SER A 225 27.72 -16.20 19.70
N MET A 226 28.39 -17.32 19.40
CA MET A 226 29.49 -17.32 18.43
C MET A 226 29.02 -17.05 17.00
N MET A 227 27.85 -17.58 16.61
CA MET A 227 27.29 -17.34 15.27
C MET A 227 27.00 -15.85 15.01
N GLU A 228 26.61 -15.10 16.04
CA GLU A 228 26.37 -13.65 15.97
C GLU A 228 27.61 -12.86 15.53
N PHE A 229 28.81 -13.32 15.89
CA PHE A 229 30.08 -12.72 15.44
C PHE A 229 30.59 -13.34 14.15
N TYR A 230 30.32 -14.63 13.93
CA TYR A 230 30.81 -15.35 12.74
C TYR A 230 30.30 -14.76 11.42
N GLN A 231 29.12 -14.14 11.41
CA GLN A 231 28.63 -13.41 10.23
C GLN A 231 29.54 -12.23 9.83
N PHE A 232 30.40 -11.75 10.74
CA PHE A 232 31.37 -10.67 10.51
C PHE A 232 32.81 -11.18 10.41
N PHE A 233 33.01 -12.46 10.09
CA PHE A 233 34.34 -13.09 10.07
C PHE A 233 35.38 -12.31 9.26
N GLU A 234 34.99 -11.73 8.12
CA GLU A 234 35.88 -10.94 7.24
C GLU A 234 36.37 -9.61 7.86
N LEU A 235 35.80 -9.18 8.99
CA LEU A 235 36.23 -7.97 9.72
C LEU A 235 37.35 -8.27 10.74
N PHE A 236 37.62 -9.55 11.02
CA PHE A 236 38.67 -9.96 11.93
C PHE A 236 40.01 -10.07 11.19
N ASP A 237 41.03 -9.41 11.69
CA ASP A 237 42.42 -9.64 11.28
C ASP A 237 42.93 -10.90 12.00
N ILE A 238 42.93 -12.02 11.28
CA ILE A 238 43.30 -13.33 11.83
C ILE A 238 44.69 -13.68 11.30
N GLU A 239 45.66 -13.85 12.19
CA GLU A 239 47.01 -14.26 11.81
C GLU A 239 46.98 -15.58 11.01
N SER A 240 47.63 -15.57 9.84
CA SER A 240 47.62 -16.65 8.82
C SER A 240 48.18 -18.02 9.24
N HIS A 241 48.52 -18.24 10.51
CA HIS A 241 49.11 -19.48 11.01
C HIS A 241 48.08 -20.49 11.55
N ILE A 242 47.04 -20.79 10.76
CA ILE A 242 46.08 -21.83 11.14
C ILE A 242 46.52 -23.17 10.54
N LYS A 243 47.15 -24.01 11.37
CA LYS A 243 47.21 -25.46 11.14
C LYS A 243 45.78 -26.00 11.08
N LYS A 244 45.48 -26.75 10.02
CA LYS A 244 44.22 -27.44 9.75
C LYS A 244 43.57 -27.99 11.04
N GLY A 245 42.44 -27.39 11.42
CA GLY A 245 41.45 -27.99 12.31
C GLY A 245 41.47 -27.46 13.74
N LEU A 246 40.88 -26.28 13.96
CA LEU A 246 40.13 -25.82 15.15
C LEU A 246 39.86 -24.31 14.94
N VAL A 247 38.73 -23.81 15.43
CA VAL A 247 38.31 -22.40 15.31
C VAL A 247 39.46 -21.48 15.74
N PRO A 248 39.87 -20.47 14.95
CA PRO A 248 40.95 -19.57 15.34
C PRO A 248 40.63 -18.87 16.66
N GLU A 249 41.59 -18.86 17.57
CA GLU A 249 41.52 -18.09 18.81
C GLU A 249 41.65 -16.60 18.43
N ILE A 250 40.61 -15.80 18.68
CA ILE A 250 40.57 -14.38 18.29
C ILE A 250 41.44 -13.58 19.27
N THR A 251 42.52 -13.00 18.75
CA THR A 251 43.43 -12.15 19.52
C THR A 251 42.80 -10.79 19.87
N GLU A 252 43.42 -10.05 20.80
CA GLU A 252 43.01 -8.67 21.09
C GLU A 252 43.06 -7.77 19.84
N SER A 253 44.08 -7.94 18.98
CA SER A 253 44.18 -7.23 17.71
C SER A 253 43.03 -7.57 16.76
N GLY A 254 42.59 -8.84 16.71
CA GLY A 254 41.44 -9.27 15.92
C GLY A 254 40.13 -8.64 16.40
N TRP A 255 39.94 -8.47 17.72
CA TRP A 255 38.78 -7.74 18.25
C TRP A 255 38.83 -6.25 17.93
N ILE A 256 40.02 -5.64 18.00
CA ILE A 256 40.21 -4.24 17.61
C ILE A 256 39.82 -4.02 16.14
N SER A 257 40.30 -4.88 15.23
CA SER A 257 39.97 -4.78 13.81
C SER A 257 38.46 -4.99 13.57
N PHE A 258 37.84 -5.90 14.32
CA PHE A 258 36.39 -6.14 14.24
C PHE A 258 35.60 -4.89 14.61
N TYR A 259 35.91 -4.21 15.72
CA TYR A 259 35.20 -3.00 16.12
C TYR A 259 35.37 -1.86 15.10
N GLU A 260 36.60 -1.68 14.60
CA GLU A 260 36.90 -0.65 13.59
C GLU A 260 36.21 -0.96 12.26
N GLY A 261 36.25 -2.22 11.82
CA GLY A 261 35.57 -2.69 10.63
C GLY A 261 34.06 -2.57 10.73
N LEU A 262 33.47 -2.94 11.88
CA LEU A 262 32.03 -2.87 12.12
C LEU A 262 31.51 -1.43 12.05
N LEU A 263 32.25 -0.48 12.62
CA LEU A 263 31.91 0.93 12.52
C LEU A 263 32.08 1.44 11.07
N ASP A 264 33.15 1.02 10.38
CA ASP A 264 33.44 1.45 9.01
C ASP A 264 32.39 0.98 7.99
N LEU A 265 31.70 -0.15 8.24
CA LEU A 265 30.58 -0.62 7.42
C LEU A 265 29.49 0.46 7.22
N LEU A 266 29.31 1.31 8.23
CA LEU A 266 28.31 2.38 8.28
C LEU A 266 28.93 3.78 8.19
N CYS A 267 30.21 3.88 7.85
CA CYS A 267 30.89 5.16 7.68
C CYS A 267 31.21 5.45 6.22
N ILE A 268 31.27 6.73 5.89
CA ILE A 268 31.86 7.26 4.66
C ILE A 268 32.94 8.30 5.00
N SER A 269 33.78 8.61 4.03
CA SER A 269 34.71 9.73 4.03
C SER A 269 34.33 10.72 2.93
N SER A 270 34.50 12.02 3.19
CA SER A 270 34.27 13.05 2.17
C SER A 270 35.16 12.87 0.93
N ASP A 271 36.30 12.21 1.07
CA ASP A 271 37.27 12.01 0.00
C ASP A 271 36.87 10.84 -0.95
N GLU A 272 35.79 10.11 -0.66
CA GLU A 272 35.21 9.05 -1.51
C GLU A 272 34.24 9.57 -2.59
N PHE A 273 34.09 10.90 -2.68
CA PHE A 273 33.19 11.59 -3.60
C PHE A 273 33.96 12.40 -4.64
N ASP A 274 33.37 12.56 -5.84
CA ASP A 274 34.00 13.32 -6.91
C ASP A 274 34.13 14.81 -6.55
N SER A 275 35.26 15.42 -6.94
CA SER A 275 35.60 16.80 -6.58
C SER A 275 34.66 17.88 -7.15
N ASN A 276 33.82 17.53 -8.13
CA ASN A 276 32.79 18.40 -8.69
C ASN A 276 31.53 18.46 -7.82
N LEU A 277 31.32 17.50 -6.91
CA LEU A 277 30.17 17.48 -6.00
C LEU A 277 30.44 18.35 -4.77
N ASN A 278 29.47 19.19 -4.40
CA ASN A 278 29.55 19.99 -3.19
C ASN A 278 29.17 19.19 -1.93
N ILE A 279 29.90 18.11 -1.67
CA ILE A 279 29.67 17.22 -0.53
C ILE A 279 29.76 17.94 0.81
N VAL A 280 30.58 18.99 0.91
CA VAL A 280 30.72 19.79 2.13
C VAL A 280 29.42 20.51 2.48
N SER A 281 28.76 21.15 1.51
CA SER A 281 27.46 21.80 1.72
C SER A 281 26.40 20.78 2.13
N PHE A 282 26.37 19.63 1.45
CA PHE A 282 25.45 18.54 1.78
C PHE A 282 25.62 18.07 3.22
N LEU A 283 26.86 17.75 3.62
CA LEU A 283 27.16 17.29 4.98
C LEU A 283 26.80 18.35 6.03
N ASN A 284 27.10 19.63 5.80
CA ASN A 284 26.71 20.72 6.72
C ASN A 284 25.19 20.78 6.98
N ASN A 285 24.39 20.49 5.94
CA ASN A 285 22.93 20.49 6.05
C ASN A 285 22.41 19.28 6.83
N PHE A 286 23.06 18.12 6.73
CA PHE A 286 22.53 16.84 7.23
C PHE A 286 23.34 16.17 8.36
N SER A 287 24.44 16.77 8.83
CA SER A 287 25.30 16.20 9.88
C SER A 287 25.13 16.82 11.28
N ILE A 288 25.39 15.98 12.28
CA ILE A 288 25.50 16.34 13.71
C ILE A 288 26.89 15.92 14.19
N PRO A 289 27.71 16.82 14.77
CA PRO A 289 29.00 16.43 15.33
C PRO A 289 28.86 15.49 16.53
N ALA A 290 29.57 14.37 16.53
CA ALA A 290 29.51 13.34 17.58
C ALA A 290 30.00 13.82 18.96
N ASN A 291 30.85 14.86 18.99
CA ASN A 291 31.35 15.48 20.21
C ASN A 291 30.41 16.57 20.76
N SER A 292 29.30 16.85 20.09
CA SER A 292 28.32 17.84 20.54
C SER A 292 27.76 17.44 21.92
N LYS A 293 27.71 18.38 22.86
CA LYS A 293 27.08 18.16 24.16
C LYS A 293 25.79 18.96 24.26
N GLY A 294 24.73 18.28 24.69
CA GLY A 294 23.43 18.90 24.94
C GLY A 294 22.65 19.33 23.71
N VAL A 295 22.98 18.74 22.56
CA VAL A 295 22.12 18.79 21.38
C VAL A 295 20.91 17.87 21.62
N ASN A 296 19.78 18.14 20.96
CA ASN A 296 18.57 17.32 21.06
C ASN A 296 17.99 17.13 22.48
N LYS A 297 18.36 17.96 23.47
CA LYS A 297 17.87 17.89 24.87
C LYS A 297 16.36 18.03 25.02
N GLN A 298 15.69 18.60 24.01
CA GLN A 298 14.24 18.69 23.94
C GLN A 298 13.55 17.35 23.66
N TYR A 299 14.27 16.36 23.13
CA TYR A 299 13.76 15.03 22.83
C TYR A 299 13.72 14.17 24.11
N LYS A 300 12.52 13.94 24.65
CA LYS A 300 12.32 13.24 25.92
C LYS A 300 11.38 12.05 25.82
N ASN A 301 10.48 12.04 24.84
CA ASN A 301 9.52 10.96 24.63
C ASN A 301 9.16 10.78 23.14
N ILE A 302 8.43 9.73 22.83
CA ILE A 302 7.81 9.49 21.51
C ILE A 302 7.00 10.72 21.09
N GLY A 303 7.12 11.09 19.82
CA GLY A 303 6.46 12.27 19.23
C GLY A 303 7.20 13.60 19.46
N ASP A 304 8.21 13.65 20.34
CA ASP A 304 9.10 14.81 20.40
C ASP A 304 9.90 14.96 19.10
N PHE A 305 10.31 16.20 18.80
CA PHE A 305 11.12 16.48 17.62
C PHE A 305 12.51 15.92 17.87
N ASN A 306 12.92 15.02 17.00
CA ASN A 306 14.21 14.39 17.06
C ASN A 306 15.12 15.01 16.00
N LEU A 307 16.19 15.69 16.42
CA LEU A 307 17.12 16.31 15.47
C LEU A 307 17.72 15.28 14.50
N PHE A 308 17.90 14.04 14.93
CA PHE A 308 18.44 12.98 14.10
C PHE A 308 17.61 12.71 12.84
N THR A 309 16.29 12.90 12.86
CA THR A 309 15.46 12.70 11.66
C THR A 309 15.66 13.78 10.60
N ALA A 310 16.08 14.98 11.01
CA ALA A 310 16.43 16.07 10.09
C ALA A 310 17.91 16.04 9.67
N LYS A 311 18.77 15.48 10.53
CA LYS A 311 20.22 15.39 10.34
C LYS A 311 20.73 13.98 10.68
N PRO A 312 20.50 13.00 9.81
CA PRO A 312 20.75 11.58 10.08
C PRO A 312 22.22 11.16 9.93
N ILE A 313 23.14 12.11 9.72
CA ILE A 313 24.57 11.85 9.59
C ILE A 313 25.26 12.26 10.89
N ILE A 314 26.12 11.40 11.43
CA ILE A 314 26.93 11.72 12.60
C ILE A 314 28.37 11.98 12.14
N GLU A 315 28.85 13.20 12.32
CA GLU A 315 30.24 13.55 12.01
C GLU A 315 31.17 13.05 13.13
N LEU A 316 32.06 12.13 12.76
CA LEU A 316 33.14 11.60 13.60
C LEU A 316 34.44 12.36 13.33
N GLU A 317 35.54 11.95 13.96
CA GLU A 317 36.87 12.53 13.72
C GLU A 317 37.41 12.19 12.31
N ASN A 318 38.42 12.94 11.86
CA ASN A 318 39.15 12.68 10.61
C ASN A 318 38.28 12.63 9.35
N LYS A 319 37.24 13.48 9.25
CA LYS A 319 36.29 13.54 8.13
C LYS A 319 35.54 12.23 7.88
N LYS A 320 35.41 11.37 8.90
CA LYS A 320 34.53 10.21 8.84
C LYS A 320 33.11 10.60 9.23
N TYR A 321 32.13 10.09 8.50
CA TYR A 321 30.72 10.36 8.73
C TYR A 321 29.98 9.04 8.89
N PHE A 322 29.41 8.82 10.07
CA PHE A 322 28.65 7.63 10.41
C PHE A 322 27.18 7.81 10.06
N ILE A 323 26.65 6.87 9.29
CA ILE A 323 25.32 6.89 8.71
C ILE A 323 24.66 5.54 9.06
N PRO A 324 23.89 5.47 10.14
CA PRO A 324 23.38 4.19 10.64
C PRO A 324 22.30 3.61 9.73
N ILE A 325 21.43 4.43 9.16
CA ILE A 325 20.33 4.00 8.31
C ILE A 325 20.36 4.85 7.05
N SER A 326 20.68 4.24 5.91
CA SER A 326 20.66 4.93 4.61
C SER A 326 19.30 5.55 4.34
N PHE A 327 18.19 4.83 4.57
CA PHE A 327 16.82 5.32 4.39
C PHE A 327 16.55 6.67 5.07
N SER A 328 17.11 6.91 6.26
CA SER A 328 16.93 8.17 6.98
C SER A 328 17.54 9.36 6.24
N ILE A 329 18.62 9.18 5.47
CA ILE A 329 19.16 10.23 4.59
C ILE A 329 18.19 10.54 3.45
N PHE A 330 17.65 9.52 2.79
CA PHE A 330 16.70 9.70 1.69
C PHE A 330 15.49 10.52 2.16
N GLU A 331 14.93 10.17 3.32
CA GLU A 331 13.85 10.94 3.93
C GLU A 331 14.30 12.36 4.30
N ALA A 332 15.42 12.53 5.00
CA ALA A 332 15.87 13.85 5.44
C ALA A 332 16.11 14.81 4.27
N VAL A 333 16.66 14.30 3.15
CA VAL A 333 16.88 15.06 1.91
C VAL A 333 15.57 15.49 1.27
N TYR A 334 14.52 14.67 1.37
CA TYR A 334 13.18 14.99 0.86
C TYR A 334 12.34 15.88 1.80
N GLU A 335 12.55 15.78 3.11
CA GLU A 335 11.70 16.43 4.12
C GLU A 335 12.28 17.74 4.65
N SER A 336 13.59 17.83 4.86
CA SER A 336 14.24 19.00 5.45
C SER A 336 14.08 20.30 4.63
N PRO A 337 14.12 20.29 3.29
CA PRO A 337 13.91 21.50 2.48
C PRO A 337 12.61 22.24 2.80
N TYR A 338 11.53 21.51 3.08
CA TYR A 338 10.27 22.11 3.50
C TYR A 338 10.43 22.92 4.79
N TYR A 339 11.07 22.36 5.82
CA TYR A 339 11.23 23.03 7.11
C TYR A 339 12.18 24.23 7.01
N TRP A 340 13.22 24.16 6.19
CA TRP A 340 14.11 25.30 5.95
C TRP A 340 13.36 26.50 5.37
N MET A 341 12.48 26.26 4.41
CA MET A 341 11.65 27.31 3.80
C MET A 341 10.53 27.78 4.73
N LEU A 342 9.97 26.87 5.53
CA LEU A 342 8.92 27.20 6.50
C LEU A 342 9.41 28.18 7.58
N GLU A 343 10.68 28.09 7.97
CA GLU A 343 11.32 29.02 8.90
C GLU A 343 11.47 30.44 8.30
N ASP A 344 11.54 30.57 6.98
CA ASP A 344 11.50 31.85 6.28
C ASP A 344 10.06 32.37 6.19
N LYS A 345 9.67 33.18 7.18
CA LYS A 345 8.35 33.81 7.26
C LYS A 345 7.96 34.61 6.01
N LYS A 346 8.93 35.13 5.24
CA LYS A 346 8.63 35.88 3.99
C LYS A 346 8.32 34.94 2.83
N TYR A 347 8.84 33.72 2.86
CA TYR A 347 8.67 32.73 1.82
C TYR A 347 7.50 31.76 2.07
N HIS A 348 7.07 31.62 3.33
CA HIS A 348 5.98 30.72 3.76
C HIS A 348 4.76 30.71 2.82
N GLY A 349 4.24 31.89 2.42
CA GLY A 349 3.08 31.96 1.52
C GLY A 349 3.33 31.28 0.17
N LYS A 350 4.48 31.58 -0.46
CA LYS A 350 4.88 30.95 -1.72
C LYS A 350 5.07 29.45 -1.58
N LEU A 351 5.70 28.99 -0.49
CA LEU A 351 5.85 27.57 -0.21
C LEU A 351 4.49 26.87 -0.13
N SER A 352 3.50 27.48 0.52
CA SER A 352 2.15 26.91 0.61
C SER A 352 1.51 26.78 -0.77
N ASP A 353 1.58 27.83 -1.59
CA ASP A 353 1.01 27.85 -2.94
C ASP A 353 1.69 26.83 -3.86
N HIS A 354 3.03 26.77 -3.84
CA HIS A 354 3.81 25.83 -4.63
C HIS A 354 3.48 24.37 -4.29
N ARG A 355 3.30 24.05 -3.01
CA ARG A 355 2.96 22.68 -2.56
C ARG A 355 1.59 22.22 -3.05
N GLY A 356 0.60 23.09 -3.03
CA GLY A 356 -0.72 22.79 -3.59
C GLY A 356 -0.62 22.50 -5.09
N LYS A 357 0.00 23.43 -5.84
CA LYS A 357 0.16 23.33 -7.29
C LYS A 357 0.93 22.07 -7.73
N VAL A 358 2.05 21.78 -7.08
CA VAL A 358 2.88 20.62 -7.40
C VAL A 358 2.14 19.31 -7.12
N GLY A 359 1.35 19.26 -6.04
CA GLY A 359 0.53 18.10 -5.72
C GLY A 359 -0.46 17.76 -6.81
N GLU A 360 -1.16 18.77 -7.30
CA GLU A 360 -2.11 18.65 -8.39
C GLU A 360 -1.42 18.21 -9.69
N GLU A 361 -0.29 18.84 -10.05
CA GLU A 361 0.48 18.49 -11.25
C GLU A 361 0.98 17.04 -11.22
N ILE A 362 1.55 16.58 -10.09
CA ILE A 362 2.00 15.19 -9.93
C ILE A 362 0.83 14.21 -10.07
N THR A 363 -0.30 14.52 -9.43
CA THR A 363 -1.49 13.67 -9.45
C THR A 363 -2.07 13.58 -10.86
N PHE A 364 -2.14 14.71 -11.57
CA PHE A 364 -2.55 14.77 -12.96
C PHE A 364 -1.65 13.91 -13.85
N GLU A 365 -0.33 14.09 -13.78
CA GLU A 365 0.65 13.31 -14.56
C GLU A 365 0.47 11.79 -14.34
N LEU A 366 0.31 11.35 -13.09
CA LEU A 366 0.14 9.94 -12.75
C LEU A 366 -1.14 9.36 -13.36
N LEU A 367 -2.26 10.07 -13.23
CA LEU A 367 -3.56 9.61 -13.73
C LEU A 367 -3.65 9.71 -15.27
N GLU A 368 -3.07 10.74 -15.88
CA GLU A 368 -3.00 10.90 -17.34
C GLU A 368 -2.29 9.71 -18.00
N ASN A 369 -1.21 9.21 -17.39
CA ASN A 369 -0.49 8.03 -17.91
C ASN A 369 -1.35 6.75 -17.98
N VAL A 370 -2.41 6.66 -17.18
CA VAL A 370 -3.29 5.47 -17.12
C VAL A 370 -4.61 5.70 -17.87
N PHE A 371 -5.26 6.85 -17.68
CA PHE A 371 -6.54 7.15 -18.33
C PHE A 371 -6.38 7.69 -19.75
N GLY A 372 -5.24 8.31 -20.06
CA GLY A 372 -4.96 9.03 -21.31
C GLY A 372 -5.42 10.48 -21.26
N SER A 373 -4.73 11.34 -22.02
CA SER A 373 -4.91 12.80 -22.02
C SER A 373 -6.32 13.29 -22.36
N ASN A 374 -7.08 12.54 -23.16
CA ASN A 374 -8.45 12.90 -23.52
C ASN A 374 -9.49 12.63 -22.42
N ARG A 375 -9.09 12.00 -21.32
CA ARG A 375 -9.97 11.54 -20.24
C ARG A 375 -9.62 12.13 -18.87
N VAL A 376 -8.61 12.99 -18.80
CA VAL A 376 -8.14 13.58 -17.55
C VAL A 376 -8.09 15.09 -17.71
N PHE A 377 -8.64 15.80 -16.73
CA PHE A 377 -8.73 17.25 -16.72
C PHE A 377 -8.18 17.77 -15.40
N GLN A 378 -7.37 18.83 -15.46
CA GLN A 378 -6.73 19.48 -14.31
C GLN A 378 -7.44 20.79 -13.97
N SER A 379 -7.48 21.16 -12.68
CA SER A 379 -8.03 22.44 -12.19
C SER A 379 -9.43 22.74 -12.72
N VAL A 380 -10.37 21.81 -12.55
CA VAL A 380 -11.71 21.90 -13.12
C VAL A 380 -12.62 22.75 -12.23
N ARG A 381 -13.07 23.90 -12.74
CA ARG A 381 -14.06 24.76 -12.07
C ARG A 381 -15.48 24.35 -12.43
N ILE A 382 -16.37 24.33 -11.44
CA ILE A 382 -17.78 23.95 -11.60
C ILE A 382 -18.69 25.18 -11.42
N GLU A 383 -19.55 25.46 -12.40
CA GLU A 383 -20.57 26.51 -12.33
C GLU A 383 -21.97 25.96 -12.68
N SER A 384 -22.88 25.93 -11.70
CA SER A 384 -24.32 25.65 -11.90
C SER A 384 -25.11 26.89 -12.32
N LYS A 385 -24.60 28.08 -12.00
CA LYS A 385 -25.15 29.38 -12.40
C LYS A 385 -24.03 30.25 -12.93
N LYS A 386 -24.29 30.95 -14.03
CA LYS A 386 -23.29 31.80 -14.69
C LYS A 386 -22.63 32.77 -13.70
N GLY A 387 -21.32 32.65 -13.51
CA GLY A 387 -20.53 33.49 -12.61
C GLY A 387 -20.63 33.15 -11.13
N HIS A 388 -21.18 31.98 -10.78
CA HIS A 388 -21.14 31.42 -9.43
C HIS A 388 -20.30 30.15 -9.43
N ASP A 389 -19.16 30.22 -8.74
CA ASP A 389 -18.29 29.06 -8.52
C ASP A 389 -18.87 28.21 -7.37
N ASP A 390 -19.36 27.02 -7.70
CA ASP A 390 -19.90 26.07 -6.71
C ASP A 390 -18.76 25.39 -5.95
N SER A 391 -17.77 24.89 -6.69
CA SER A 391 -16.57 24.20 -6.19
C SER A 391 -15.58 23.99 -7.36
N ASP A 392 -14.41 23.47 -7.03
CA ASP A 392 -13.33 23.06 -7.91
C ASP A 392 -12.93 21.60 -7.66
N ILE A 393 -12.42 20.96 -8.72
CA ILE A 393 -11.84 19.62 -8.72
C ILE A 393 -10.39 19.74 -9.18
N ASP A 394 -9.45 19.29 -8.34
CA ASP A 394 -8.03 19.34 -8.66
C ASP A 394 -7.70 18.46 -9.88
N VAL A 395 -8.21 17.22 -9.91
CA VAL A 395 -8.12 16.35 -11.10
C VAL A 395 -9.44 15.59 -11.31
N LEU A 396 -9.99 15.65 -12.52
CA LEU A 396 -11.18 14.91 -12.93
C LEU A 396 -10.81 13.86 -13.97
N CYS A 397 -11.07 12.58 -13.70
CA CYS A 397 -10.96 11.52 -14.71
C CYS A 397 -12.34 11.03 -15.14
N VAL A 398 -12.51 10.74 -16.42
CA VAL A 398 -13.76 10.23 -17.01
C VAL A 398 -13.52 8.90 -17.72
N LEU A 399 -14.35 7.90 -17.44
CA LEU A 399 -14.25 6.58 -18.06
C LEU A 399 -15.64 5.96 -18.21
N GLY A 400 -16.29 6.16 -19.35
CA GLY A 400 -17.65 5.71 -19.56
C GLY A 400 -18.65 6.57 -18.79
N SER A 401 -19.67 5.91 -18.27
CA SER A 401 -20.64 6.46 -17.30
C SER A 401 -20.05 6.80 -15.92
N LYS A 402 -18.72 6.69 -15.73
CA LYS A 402 -18.05 6.85 -14.44
C LYS A 402 -17.10 8.03 -14.44
N ALA A 403 -17.05 8.78 -13.34
CA ALA A 403 -16.03 9.78 -13.08
C ALA A 403 -15.27 9.51 -11.79
N LEU A 404 -14.02 9.93 -11.75
CA LEU A 404 -13.18 9.96 -10.56
C LEU A 404 -12.89 11.43 -10.23
N CYS A 405 -13.49 11.92 -9.17
CA CYS A 405 -13.28 13.27 -8.64
C CYS A 405 -12.13 13.23 -7.64
N VAL A 406 -11.00 13.83 -8.00
CA VAL A 406 -9.78 13.82 -7.18
C VAL A 406 -9.59 15.16 -6.48
N GLN A 407 -9.35 15.12 -5.18
CA GLN A 407 -9.09 16.28 -4.33
C GLN A 407 -7.72 16.11 -3.65
N VAL A 408 -6.79 17.02 -3.91
CA VAL A 408 -5.40 16.98 -3.47
C VAL A 408 -5.22 17.92 -2.28
N LYS A 409 -4.53 17.43 -1.25
CA LYS A 409 -4.12 18.23 -0.07
C LYS A 409 -2.65 18.00 0.23
N SER A 410 -2.04 18.98 0.91
CA SER A 410 -0.64 18.92 1.34
C SER A 410 -0.49 19.09 2.85
N LYS A 411 -1.54 18.84 3.63
CA LYS A 411 -1.50 19.00 5.09
C LYS A 411 -0.69 17.86 5.73
N LYS A 412 0.39 18.19 6.45
CA LYS A 412 1.17 17.26 7.27
C LYS A 412 0.57 17.11 8.68
N LEU A 413 0.77 15.93 9.29
CA LEU A 413 0.58 15.74 10.74
C LEU A 413 1.55 16.61 11.54
N THR A 414 1.04 17.33 12.54
CA THR A 414 1.86 18.14 13.42
C THR A 414 2.54 17.30 14.51
N GLN A 415 3.58 17.88 15.12
CA GLN A 415 4.29 17.26 16.24
C GLN A 415 3.35 16.94 17.42
N LEU A 416 2.39 17.81 17.72
CA LEU A 416 1.44 17.60 18.82
C LEU A 416 0.56 16.37 18.58
N SER A 417 0.12 16.14 17.34
CA SER A 417 -0.62 14.93 16.95
C SER A 417 0.24 13.68 17.16
N ARG A 418 1.52 13.72 16.79
CA ARG A 418 2.48 12.61 17.01
C ARG A 418 2.75 12.34 18.50
N LYS A 419 2.59 13.34 19.38
CA LYS A 419 2.68 13.18 20.84
C LYS A 419 1.41 12.61 21.49
N GLY A 420 0.37 12.33 20.71
CA GLY A 420 -0.88 11.76 21.20
C GLY A 420 -2.02 12.74 21.43
N SER A 421 -1.85 14.04 21.10
CA SER A 421 -2.95 15.02 21.23
C SER A 421 -4.07 14.71 20.24
N PHE A 422 -5.22 14.30 20.76
CA PHE A 422 -6.34 13.89 19.92
C PHE A 422 -7.04 15.08 19.27
N GLU A 423 -7.18 16.20 20.00
CA GLU A 423 -7.75 17.44 19.44
C GLU A 423 -6.92 17.96 18.25
N GLN A 424 -5.60 17.97 18.39
CA GLN A 424 -4.74 18.43 17.30
C GLN A 424 -4.74 17.42 16.13
N LEU A 425 -4.79 16.13 16.41
CA LEU A 425 -4.94 15.09 15.38
C LEU A 425 -6.22 15.29 14.57
N GLN A 426 -7.35 15.59 15.23
CA GLN A 426 -8.61 15.89 14.55
C GLN A 426 -8.51 17.13 13.66
N LYS A 427 -7.84 18.20 14.11
CA LYS A 427 -7.61 19.41 13.29
C LYS A 427 -6.73 19.11 12.07
N ASP A 428 -5.67 18.33 12.26
CA ASP A 428 -4.78 17.95 11.17
C ASP A 428 -5.48 17.02 10.16
N PHE A 429 -6.21 16.03 10.65
CA PHE A 429 -7.05 15.13 9.85
C PHE A 429 -8.12 15.90 9.08
N LYS A 430 -8.77 16.88 9.71
CA LYS A 430 -9.77 17.72 9.04
C LYS A 430 -9.18 18.42 7.82
N GLY A 431 -8.02 19.07 7.98
CA GLY A 431 -7.37 19.79 6.88
C GLY A 431 -6.73 18.89 5.81
N ALA A 432 -6.40 17.65 6.14
CA ALA A 432 -5.80 16.69 5.21
C ALA A 432 -6.84 15.83 4.46
N VAL A 433 -7.95 15.51 5.12
CA VAL A 433 -8.91 14.48 4.68
C VAL A 433 -10.34 15.00 4.67
N GLN A 434 -10.88 15.44 5.81
CA GLN A 434 -12.31 15.79 5.91
C GLN A 434 -12.71 16.92 4.95
N ASP A 435 -11.89 17.98 4.85
CA ASP A 435 -12.19 19.12 3.99
C ASP A 435 -12.14 18.73 2.50
N ALA A 436 -11.21 17.84 2.11
CA ALA A 436 -11.15 17.27 0.76
C ALA A 436 -12.36 16.39 0.44
N TYR A 437 -12.81 15.58 1.41
CA TYR A 437 -14.00 14.75 1.26
C TYR A 437 -15.26 15.61 1.07
N ASN A 438 -15.46 16.63 1.91
CA ASN A 438 -16.60 17.53 1.83
C ASN A 438 -16.64 18.25 0.48
N GLN A 439 -15.50 18.74 -0.01
CA GLN A 439 -15.36 19.34 -1.34
C GLN A 439 -15.70 18.33 -2.45
N GLY A 440 -15.20 17.10 -2.34
CA GLY A 440 -15.50 16.01 -3.27
C GLY A 440 -16.98 15.62 -3.33
N VAL A 441 -17.70 15.67 -2.20
CA VAL A 441 -19.16 15.42 -2.15
C VAL A 441 -19.91 16.49 -2.94
N VAL A 442 -19.60 17.77 -2.75
CA VAL A 442 -20.20 18.87 -3.53
C VAL A 442 -19.94 18.68 -5.02
N CYS A 443 -18.69 18.38 -5.40
CA CYS A 443 -18.34 18.15 -6.81
C CYS A 443 -19.11 16.97 -7.41
N ARG A 444 -19.19 15.86 -6.68
CA ARG A 444 -19.96 14.67 -7.08
C ARG A 444 -21.42 15.00 -7.32
N GLU A 445 -22.07 15.74 -6.42
CA GLU A 445 -23.47 16.12 -6.58
C GLU A 445 -23.67 16.95 -7.85
N ARG A 446 -22.80 17.95 -8.09
CA ARG A 446 -22.87 18.80 -9.30
C ARG A 446 -22.66 18.04 -10.60
N ILE A 447 -21.77 17.05 -10.61
CA ILE A 447 -21.58 16.18 -11.78
C ILE A 447 -22.84 15.35 -12.05
N LEU A 448 -23.42 14.74 -11.01
CA LEU A 448 -24.60 13.87 -11.14
C LEU A 448 -25.89 14.64 -11.45
N GLU A 449 -26.00 15.91 -11.06
CA GLU A 449 -27.14 16.77 -11.41
C GLU A 449 -27.22 17.07 -12.92
N ASN A 450 -26.11 16.90 -13.67
CA ASN A 450 -25.99 17.17 -15.12
C ASN A 450 -26.48 18.57 -15.56
N THR A 451 -26.49 19.53 -14.63
CA THR A 451 -26.87 20.94 -14.89
C THR A 451 -25.70 21.91 -14.77
N ALA A 452 -24.57 21.45 -14.22
CA ALA A 452 -23.37 22.26 -14.06
C ALA A 452 -22.56 22.34 -15.36
N THR A 453 -21.84 23.45 -15.52
CA THR A 453 -20.84 23.64 -16.58
C THR A 453 -19.44 23.56 -16.00
N PHE A 454 -18.52 22.94 -16.73
CA PHE A 454 -17.15 22.69 -16.30
C PHE A 454 -16.18 23.52 -17.14
N TYR A 455 -15.16 24.06 -16.49
CA TYR A 455 -14.12 24.86 -17.15
C TYR A 455 -12.73 24.41 -16.70
N ASN A 456 -11.74 24.46 -17.61
CA ASN A 456 -10.33 24.27 -17.25
C ASN A 456 -9.73 25.56 -16.64
N SER A 457 -8.46 25.50 -16.25
CA SER A 457 -7.71 26.64 -15.70
C SER A 457 -7.58 27.83 -16.65
N GLU A 458 -7.73 27.62 -17.97
CA GLU A 458 -7.71 28.67 -19.00
C GLU A 458 -9.09 29.31 -19.23
N GLY A 459 -10.13 28.79 -18.58
CA GLY A 459 -11.52 29.23 -18.73
C GLY A 459 -12.23 28.64 -19.96
N GLU A 460 -11.64 27.64 -20.59
CA GLU A 460 -12.26 26.89 -21.69
C GLU A 460 -13.25 25.87 -21.14
N LYS A 461 -14.38 25.72 -21.83
CA LYS A 461 -15.42 24.78 -21.42
C LYS A 461 -14.97 23.34 -21.66
N ILE A 462 -15.10 22.51 -20.64
CA ILE A 462 -14.87 21.06 -20.72
C ILE A 462 -16.20 20.40 -21.11
N GLU A 463 -16.21 19.68 -22.23
CA GLU A 463 -17.35 18.86 -22.64
C GLU A 463 -17.13 17.43 -22.15
N LEU A 464 -17.93 17.01 -21.17
CA LEU A 464 -17.97 15.62 -20.74
C LEU A 464 -18.64 14.81 -21.85
N SER A 465 -17.92 13.84 -22.40
CA SER A 465 -18.36 13.08 -23.58
C SER A 465 -19.51 12.10 -23.32
N GLU A 466 -19.88 11.88 -22.05
CA GLU A 466 -20.72 10.79 -21.58
C GLU A 466 -21.63 11.27 -20.44
N ASP A 467 -22.87 10.76 -20.38
CA ASP A 467 -23.74 10.97 -19.22
C ASP A 467 -23.16 10.19 -18.02
N ILE A 468 -22.64 10.93 -17.04
CA ILE A 468 -22.03 10.35 -15.83
C ILE A 468 -23.12 9.92 -14.87
N GLU A 469 -23.13 8.65 -14.50
CA GLU A 469 -24.11 8.05 -13.58
C GLU A 469 -23.52 7.79 -12.19
N GLU A 470 -22.19 7.75 -12.08
CA GLU A 470 -21.50 7.47 -10.83
C GLU A 470 -20.18 8.24 -10.74
N VAL A 471 -19.93 8.83 -9.58
CA VAL A 471 -18.70 9.58 -9.29
C VAL A 471 -18.07 9.02 -8.03
N TYR A 472 -16.83 8.56 -8.15
CA TYR A 472 -15.99 8.16 -7.03
C TYR A 472 -15.18 9.34 -6.52
N ILE A 473 -14.98 9.41 -5.19
CA ILE A 473 -14.18 10.47 -4.56
C ILE A 473 -12.83 9.87 -4.17
N LEU A 474 -11.75 10.45 -4.70
CA LEU A 474 -10.37 10.10 -4.36
C LEU A 474 -9.69 11.30 -3.72
N GLY A 475 -9.30 11.18 -2.46
CA GLY A 475 -8.46 12.16 -1.81
C GLY A 475 -6.98 11.78 -1.94
N ILE A 476 -6.14 12.72 -2.32
CA ILE A 476 -4.68 12.53 -2.40
C ILE A 476 -3.98 13.45 -1.42
N THR A 477 -3.02 12.91 -0.66
CA THR A 477 -2.05 13.71 0.08
C THR A 477 -0.67 13.64 -0.56
N THR A 478 -0.04 14.79 -0.78
CA THR A 478 1.34 14.88 -1.29
C THR A 478 2.40 14.52 -0.26
N GLU A 479 1.99 14.40 0.99
CA GLU A 479 2.86 14.20 2.12
C GLU A 479 2.78 12.76 2.60
N ASN A 480 3.90 12.23 3.10
CA ASN A 480 3.88 10.98 3.83
C ASN A 480 3.02 11.16 5.09
N TYR A 481 1.82 10.58 5.04
CA TYR A 481 0.83 10.61 6.10
C TYR A 481 0.67 9.18 6.63
N THR A 482 1.53 8.82 7.59
CA THR A 482 1.48 7.54 8.29
C THR A 482 0.07 7.27 8.81
N THR A 483 -0.44 6.05 8.64
CA THR A 483 -1.79 5.61 9.09
C THR A 483 -2.98 6.28 8.41
N LEU A 484 -2.82 6.92 7.24
CA LEU A 484 -3.92 7.58 6.51
C LEU A 484 -5.15 6.69 6.33
N THR A 485 -4.95 5.44 5.88
CA THR A 485 -6.02 4.47 5.66
C THR A 485 -6.77 4.17 6.96
N HIS A 486 -6.04 3.93 8.04
CA HIS A 486 -6.62 3.65 9.35
C HIS A 486 -7.36 4.87 9.93
N GLN A 487 -6.76 6.06 9.91
CA GLN A 487 -7.39 7.30 10.40
C GLN A 487 -8.64 7.65 9.61
N THR A 488 -8.64 7.46 8.29
CA THR A 488 -9.83 7.68 7.46
C THR A 488 -10.97 6.76 7.86
N SER A 489 -10.67 5.49 8.19
CA SER A 489 -11.70 4.53 8.63
C SER A 489 -12.32 4.85 10.00
N ILE A 490 -11.64 5.63 10.85
CA ILE A 490 -12.06 5.94 12.23
C ILE A 490 -12.66 7.35 12.34
N LEU A 491 -12.00 8.35 11.73
CA LEU A 491 -12.24 9.76 11.98
C LEU A 491 -13.09 10.45 10.91
N LEU A 492 -13.26 9.86 9.73
CA LEU A 492 -14.05 10.45 8.66
C LEU A 492 -15.52 10.53 9.07
N GLU A 493 -16.06 11.74 9.03
CA GLU A 493 -17.48 12.00 9.25
C GLU A 493 -18.16 12.12 7.89
N LYS A 494 -19.22 11.32 7.68
CA LYS A 494 -20.02 11.33 6.44
C LYS A 494 -21.50 11.22 6.76
N GLU A 495 -22.33 11.74 5.87
CA GLU A 495 -23.76 11.44 5.90
C GLU A 495 -24.03 9.97 5.58
N GLU A 496 -25.15 9.44 6.06
CA GLU A 496 -25.51 8.02 5.94
C GLU A 496 -25.49 7.55 4.47
N ASN A 497 -26.09 8.34 3.57
CA ASN A 497 -26.22 8.03 2.15
C ASN A 497 -25.05 8.55 1.28
N SER A 498 -24.10 9.27 1.85
CA SER A 498 -22.91 9.73 1.12
C SER A 498 -21.94 8.57 0.89
N PRO A 499 -21.28 8.51 -0.29
CA PRO A 499 -20.35 7.42 -0.60
C PRO A 499 -19.11 7.48 0.29
N HIS A 500 -18.48 6.32 0.49
CA HIS A 500 -17.13 6.28 1.05
C HIS A 500 -16.12 6.86 0.05
N PRO A 501 -15.10 7.60 0.50
CA PRO A 501 -13.97 7.98 -0.34
C PRO A 501 -12.84 6.95 -0.26
N LEU A 502 -11.92 6.99 -1.23
CA LEU A 502 -10.59 6.40 -1.09
C LEU A 502 -9.59 7.53 -0.83
N PHE A 503 -8.70 7.38 0.16
CA PHE A 503 -7.63 8.33 0.44
C PHE A 503 -6.28 7.65 0.29
N LEU A 504 -5.38 8.23 -0.51
CA LEU A 504 -4.05 7.72 -0.82
C LEU A 504 -2.99 8.81 -0.63
N THR A 505 -1.76 8.41 -0.33
CA THR A 505 -0.61 9.29 -0.60
C THR A 505 -0.26 9.26 -2.09
N ILE A 506 0.51 10.23 -2.58
CA ILE A 506 1.06 10.18 -3.95
C ILE A 506 1.90 8.91 -4.21
N PHE A 507 2.54 8.37 -3.18
CA PHE A 507 3.36 7.16 -3.26
C PHE A 507 2.51 5.90 -3.37
N ASP A 508 1.41 5.84 -2.61
CA ASP A 508 0.40 4.79 -2.74
C ASP A 508 -0.23 4.82 -4.14
N LEU A 509 -0.55 6.02 -4.65
CA LEU A 509 -1.12 6.18 -5.99
C LEU A 509 -0.17 5.66 -7.07
N GLU A 510 1.11 6.04 -7.04
CA GLU A 510 2.11 5.50 -7.96
C GLU A 510 2.19 3.98 -7.89
N LEU A 511 2.24 3.42 -6.68
CA LEU A 511 2.34 1.98 -6.47
C LEU A 511 1.10 1.23 -6.97
N VAL A 512 -0.09 1.76 -6.72
CA VAL A 512 -1.35 1.19 -7.20
C VAL A 512 -1.40 1.22 -8.73
N LEU A 513 -1.07 2.36 -9.34
CA LEU A 513 -1.08 2.52 -10.80
C LEU A 513 0.03 1.70 -11.49
N PHE A 514 1.14 1.42 -10.82
CA PHE A 514 2.17 0.49 -11.33
C PHE A 514 1.61 -0.93 -11.54
N TYR A 515 0.77 -1.41 -10.64
CA TYR A 515 0.17 -2.75 -10.77
C TYR A 515 -1.15 -2.76 -11.54
N LEU A 516 -1.86 -1.64 -11.59
CA LEU A 516 -3.16 -1.44 -12.21
C LEU A 516 -3.06 -0.33 -13.27
N ASP A 517 -2.22 -0.57 -14.28
CA ASP A 517 -1.88 0.37 -15.37
C ASP A 517 -2.98 0.51 -16.43
N ASN A 518 -4.07 -0.26 -16.30
CA ASN A 518 -5.27 -0.14 -17.10
C ASN A 518 -6.34 0.66 -16.33
N PRO A 519 -6.99 1.66 -16.95
CA PRO A 519 -7.95 2.52 -16.25
C PRO A 519 -9.17 1.75 -15.73
N TYR A 520 -9.58 0.66 -16.40
CA TYR A 520 -10.67 -0.18 -15.93
C TYR A 520 -10.26 -1.00 -14.69
N ASP A 521 -9.04 -1.52 -14.63
CA ASP A 521 -8.55 -2.27 -13.47
C ASP A 521 -8.36 -1.36 -12.25
N PHE A 522 -7.82 -0.16 -12.46
CA PHE A 522 -7.67 0.84 -11.41
C PHE A 522 -9.02 1.31 -10.88
N LEU A 523 -9.94 1.73 -11.75
CA LEU A 523 -11.26 2.21 -11.32
C LEU A 523 -12.09 1.08 -10.68
N TYR A 524 -11.92 -0.17 -11.13
CA TYR A 524 -12.50 -1.34 -10.49
C TYR A 524 -11.97 -1.53 -9.06
N TYR A 525 -10.66 -1.35 -8.85
CA TYR A 525 -10.05 -1.36 -7.52
C TYR A 525 -10.61 -0.25 -6.63
N VAL A 526 -10.73 0.98 -7.14
CA VAL A 526 -11.35 2.11 -6.42
C VAL A 526 -12.78 1.76 -5.99
N ARG A 527 -13.61 1.24 -6.91
CA ARG A 527 -14.97 0.78 -6.59
C ARG A 527 -14.97 -0.26 -5.48
N GLN A 528 -14.14 -1.31 -5.60
CA GLN A 528 -14.06 -2.34 -4.56
C GLN A 528 -13.63 -1.77 -3.20
N ARG A 529 -12.66 -0.85 -3.19
CA ARG A 529 -12.18 -0.24 -1.95
C ARG A 529 -13.27 0.57 -1.25
N ILE A 530 -14.06 1.31 -2.02
CA ILE A 530 -15.18 2.13 -1.54
C ILE A 530 -16.33 1.23 -1.05
N ASP A 531 -16.78 0.27 -1.86
CA ASP A 531 -17.92 -0.60 -1.54
C ASP A 531 -17.66 -1.55 -0.37
N LEU A 532 -16.39 -1.88 -0.13
CA LEU A 532 -15.97 -2.87 0.85
C LEU A 532 -15.20 -2.24 2.02
N MET A 533 -15.26 -0.91 2.15
CA MET A 533 -14.51 -0.15 3.16
C MET A 533 -14.87 -0.56 4.60
N GLU A 534 -16.13 -0.94 4.85
CA GLU A 534 -16.57 -1.41 6.17
C GLU A 534 -16.31 -2.89 6.43
N TYR A 535 -15.97 -3.66 5.39
CA TYR A 535 -15.74 -5.11 5.51
C TYR A 535 -14.27 -5.45 5.68
N PHE A 536 -13.40 -4.86 4.85
CA PHE A 536 -11.96 -5.10 4.92
C PHE A 536 -11.27 -4.02 5.74
N HIS A 537 -10.43 -4.45 6.67
CA HIS A 537 -9.61 -3.58 7.50
C HIS A 537 -8.14 -3.91 7.32
N ALA A 538 -7.31 -2.90 7.09
CA ALA A 538 -5.86 -3.01 7.05
C ALA A 538 -5.24 -1.67 7.47
N ASN A 539 -3.98 -1.70 7.90
CA ASN A 539 -3.30 -0.52 8.43
C ASN A 539 -2.81 0.43 7.32
N GLU A 540 -2.50 -0.11 6.15
CA GLU A 540 -1.87 0.60 5.01
C GLU A 540 -2.45 0.11 3.69
N GLU A 541 -2.47 0.97 2.66
CA GLU A 541 -3.06 0.65 1.37
C GLU A 541 -2.30 -0.46 0.63
N ILE A 542 -0.98 -0.56 0.80
CA ILE A 542 -0.17 -1.66 0.22
C ILE A 542 -0.71 -3.05 0.59
N ASN A 543 -1.31 -3.21 1.78
CA ASN A 543 -1.90 -4.47 2.20
C ASN A 543 -3.21 -4.77 1.45
N PHE A 544 -4.05 -3.76 1.22
CA PHE A 544 -5.24 -3.88 0.38
C PHE A 544 -4.88 -4.23 -1.06
N LEU A 545 -3.87 -3.55 -1.62
CA LEU A 545 -3.38 -3.82 -2.96
C LEU A 545 -2.81 -5.24 -3.06
N GLY A 546 -1.97 -5.66 -2.11
CA GLY A 546 -1.41 -7.01 -2.07
C GLY A 546 -2.48 -8.09 -2.02
N TYR A 547 -3.53 -7.88 -1.20
CA TYR A 547 -4.67 -8.78 -1.16
C TYR A 547 -5.51 -8.73 -2.44
N HIS A 548 -5.71 -7.57 -3.06
CA HIS A 548 -6.42 -7.43 -4.34
C HIS A 548 -5.69 -8.15 -5.48
N LEU A 549 -4.37 -8.06 -5.55
CA LEU A 549 -3.60 -8.69 -6.62
C LEU A 549 -3.67 -10.22 -6.57
N VAL A 550 -3.83 -10.80 -5.38
CA VAL A 550 -3.87 -12.25 -5.19
C VAL A 550 -5.30 -12.80 -5.06
N ASN A 551 -6.23 -12.03 -4.52
CA ASN A 551 -7.59 -12.48 -4.19
C ASN A 551 -8.72 -11.53 -4.63
N LYS A 552 -8.43 -10.44 -5.35
CA LYS A 552 -9.39 -9.45 -5.86
C LYS A 552 -10.37 -8.89 -4.80
N LEU A 553 -9.93 -8.70 -3.55
CA LEU A 553 -10.76 -8.23 -2.43
C LEU A 553 -12.12 -8.95 -2.34
N TRP A 554 -12.15 -10.26 -2.59
CA TRP A 554 -13.39 -11.02 -2.51
C TRP A 554 -13.81 -11.30 -1.08
N LYS A 555 -15.06 -10.91 -0.74
CA LYS A 555 -15.69 -11.18 0.55
C LYS A 555 -15.79 -12.69 0.82
N ASP A 556 -15.49 -13.09 2.05
CA ASP A 556 -15.93 -14.38 2.57
C ASP A 556 -17.33 -14.23 3.15
N ASN A 557 -18.32 -14.85 2.51
CA ASN A 557 -19.72 -14.82 2.95
C ASN A 557 -19.97 -15.46 4.33
N LYS A 558 -18.94 -16.04 4.97
CA LYS A 558 -19.00 -16.61 6.32
C LYS A 558 -18.48 -15.66 7.40
N ALA A 559 -17.88 -14.53 7.03
CA ALA A 559 -17.33 -13.56 7.96
C ALA A 559 -18.08 -12.24 7.85
N ASP A 560 -18.27 -11.55 8.97
CA ASP A 560 -18.90 -10.23 9.01
C ASP A 560 -17.92 -9.11 8.63
N PHE A 561 -16.64 -9.31 8.93
CA PHE A 561 -15.52 -8.44 8.54
C PHE A 561 -14.24 -9.26 8.37
N MET A 562 -13.20 -8.67 7.79
CA MET A 562 -11.89 -9.30 7.60
C MET A 562 -10.75 -8.31 7.87
N GLN A 563 -9.82 -8.71 8.75
CA GLN A 563 -8.54 -8.02 8.93
C GLN A 563 -7.52 -8.58 7.92
N ILE A 564 -6.92 -7.70 7.11
CA ILE A 564 -5.83 -8.03 6.20
C ILE A 564 -4.51 -7.85 6.96
N ASP A 565 -3.72 -8.91 7.00
CA ASP A 565 -2.42 -8.96 7.65
C ASP A 565 -1.35 -8.16 6.87
N THR A 566 -0.36 -7.61 7.58
CA THR A 566 0.72 -6.82 6.96
C THR A 566 1.63 -7.64 6.05
N SER A 567 1.65 -8.97 6.20
CA SER A 567 2.40 -9.86 5.30
C SER A 567 1.92 -9.83 3.85
N LEU A 568 0.70 -9.33 3.59
CA LEU A 568 0.21 -9.15 2.23
C LEU A 568 0.94 -8.01 1.51
N GLY A 569 1.33 -6.94 2.22
CA GLY A 569 2.17 -5.87 1.69
C GLY A 569 3.57 -6.36 1.32
N GLN A 570 4.13 -7.31 2.10
CA GLN A 570 5.46 -7.88 1.82
C GLN A 570 5.55 -8.63 0.48
N LEU A 571 4.41 -9.10 -0.05
CA LEU A 571 4.35 -9.68 -1.38
C LEU A 571 4.69 -8.63 -2.45
N ILE A 572 4.27 -7.38 -2.23
CA ILE A 572 4.60 -6.24 -3.08
C ILE A 572 6.06 -5.84 -2.88
N ASP A 573 6.56 -5.77 -1.65
CA ASP A 573 7.96 -5.40 -1.37
C ASP A 573 8.95 -6.29 -2.14
N ARG A 574 8.74 -7.61 -2.10
CA ARG A 574 9.56 -8.59 -2.83
C ARG A 574 9.54 -8.40 -4.36
N ASN A 575 8.51 -7.75 -4.89
CA ASN A 575 8.32 -7.54 -6.33
C ASN A 575 8.77 -6.15 -6.78
N TYR A 576 8.23 -5.12 -6.15
CA TYR A 576 8.36 -3.74 -6.59
C TYR A 576 9.74 -3.17 -6.28
N TYR A 577 10.25 -3.41 -5.07
CA TYR A 577 11.55 -2.89 -4.66
C TYR A 577 12.69 -3.42 -5.56
N PRO A 578 12.80 -4.73 -5.83
CA PRO A 578 13.86 -5.26 -6.71
C PRO A 578 13.68 -4.82 -8.16
N PHE A 579 12.43 -4.72 -8.64
CA PHE A 579 12.14 -4.21 -9.98
C PHE A 579 12.68 -2.79 -10.18
N LYS A 580 12.42 -1.88 -9.24
CA LYS A 580 12.91 -0.49 -9.29
C LYS A 580 14.44 -0.40 -9.21
N LEU A 581 15.08 -1.37 -8.56
CA LEU A 581 16.55 -1.46 -8.49
C LEU A 581 17.19 -2.22 -9.67
N GLY A 582 16.39 -2.74 -10.62
CA GLY A 582 16.91 -3.57 -11.71
C GLY A 582 17.47 -4.93 -11.27
N ILE A 583 17.05 -5.42 -10.10
CA ILE A 583 17.47 -6.70 -9.53
C ILE A 583 16.51 -7.79 -9.99
N GLU A 584 17.01 -8.80 -10.70
CA GLU A 584 16.22 -9.97 -11.07
C GLU A 584 15.93 -10.86 -9.85
N THR A 585 14.66 -11.24 -9.69
CA THR A 585 14.22 -12.14 -8.61
C THR A 585 13.49 -13.36 -9.17
N SER A 586 13.70 -14.52 -8.54
CA SER A 586 13.03 -15.77 -8.93
C SER A 586 11.51 -15.69 -8.83
N SER A 587 10.83 -16.12 -9.89
CA SER A 587 9.37 -16.24 -9.93
C SER A 587 8.83 -17.46 -9.17
N LYS A 588 9.69 -18.42 -8.78
CA LYS A 588 9.26 -19.73 -8.27
C LYS A 588 8.26 -19.66 -7.11
N ASN A 589 8.51 -18.78 -6.14
CA ASN A 589 7.66 -18.61 -4.96
C ASN A 589 6.84 -17.32 -5.02
N ASP A 590 6.82 -16.62 -6.15
CA ASP A 590 6.25 -15.27 -6.25
C ASP A 590 4.74 -15.32 -6.46
N ARG A 591 3.97 -15.04 -5.40
CA ARG A 591 2.50 -15.11 -5.46
C ARG A 591 1.89 -14.07 -6.39
N ILE A 592 2.51 -12.89 -6.51
CA ILE A 592 2.00 -11.83 -7.37
C ILE A 592 2.33 -12.16 -8.83
N LYS A 593 3.57 -12.53 -9.17
CA LYS A 593 3.90 -12.92 -10.56
C LYS A 593 3.14 -14.16 -11.01
N ASN A 594 2.88 -15.11 -10.10
CA ASN A 594 2.14 -16.35 -10.39
C ASN A 594 0.62 -16.23 -10.19
N ARG A 595 0.09 -15.01 -9.99
CA ARG A 595 -1.36 -14.79 -9.89
C ARG A 595 -2.07 -15.26 -11.16
N TRP A 596 -3.34 -15.64 -11.04
CA TRP A 596 -4.14 -16.03 -12.20
C TRP A 596 -4.19 -14.89 -13.23
N LYS A 597 -3.92 -15.24 -14.49
CA LYS A 597 -4.06 -14.38 -15.65
C LYS A 597 -4.61 -15.18 -16.81
N ASN A 598 -5.57 -14.61 -17.53
CA ASN A 598 -6.12 -15.22 -18.74
C ASN A 598 -6.06 -14.21 -19.89
N LYS A 599 -5.14 -14.45 -20.84
CA LYS A 599 -4.91 -13.58 -22.00
C LYS A 599 -6.13 -13.41 -22.89
N ASP A 600 -6.97 -14.44 -23.03
CA ASP A 600 -8.20 -14.35 -23.81
C ASP A 600 -9.23 -13.44 -23.12
N PHE A 601 -9.32 -13.51 -21.80
CA PHE A 601 -10.21 -12.67 -21.02
C PHE A 601 -9.74 -11.20 -21.01
N GLU A 602 -8.45 -10.97 -20.82
CA GLU A 602 -7.84 -9.64 -20.99
C GLU A 602 -8.12 -9.08 -22.39
N THR A 603 -7.98 -9.91 -23.43
CA THR A 603 -8.29 -9.52 -24.82
C THR A 603 -9.78 -9.16 -24.99
N LEU A 604 -10.69 -9.91 -24.37
CA LEU A 604 -12.13 -9.58 -24.37
C LEU A 604 -12.40 -8.21 -23.72
N CYS A 605 -11.85 -7.96 -22.53
CA CYS A 605 -12.00 -6.67 -21.84
C CYS A 605 -11.40 -5.51 -22.63
N ASN A 606 -10.21 -5.69 -23.21
CA ASN A 606 -9.59 -4.68 -24.07
C ASN A 606 -10.42 -4.38 -25.32
N GLN A 607 -11.04 -5.40 -25.92
CA GLN A 607 -11.93 -5.20 -27.06
C GLN A 607 -13.23 -4.51 -26.68
N LEU A 608 -13.80 -4.79 -25.50
CA LEU A 608 -14.91 -4.04 -24.92
C LEU A 608 -14.53 -2.56 -24.71
N GLY A 609 -13.36 -2.30 -24.14
CA GLY A 609 -12.81 -0.95 -23.88
C GLY A 609 -12.65 -0.07 -25.13
N ASN A 610 -12.61 -0.67 -26.32
CA ASN A 610 -12.50 0.04 -27.59
C ASN A 610 -13.85 0.31 -28.28
N LEU A 611 -14.97 -0.13 -27.70
CA LEU A 611 -16.30 0.14 -28.24
C LEU A 611 -16.80 1.51 -27.77
N THR A 612 -17.52 2.21 -28.64
CA THR A 612 -18.10 3.52 -28.35
C THR A 612 -19.43 3.34 -27.62
N SER A 613 -19.39 3.25 -26.29
CA SER A 613 -20.60 3.27 -25.44
C SER A 613 -20.25 3.68 -24.01
N PRO A 614 -21.04 4.56 -23.37
CA PRO A 614 -20.83 4.95 -21.97
C PRO A 614 -20.88 3.76 -20.99
N LYS A 615 -21.64 2.71 -21.31
CA LYS A 615 -21.86 1.54 -20.43
C LYS A 615 -20.73 0.49 -20.49
N VAL A 616 -19.65 0.75 -21.22
CA VAL A 616 -18.51 -0.18 -21.33
C VAL A 616 -17.90 -0.46 -19.96
N THR A 617 -17.76 0.56 -19.12
CA THR A 617 -17.18 0.44 -17.78
C THR A 617 -18.01 -0.49 -16.88
N ASP A 618 -19.35 -0.33 -16.89
CA ASP A 618 -20.28 -1.19 -16.14
C ASP A 618 -20.16 -2.67 -16.55
N VAL A 619 -20.09 -2.92 -17.87
CA VAL A 619 -19.93 -4.27 -18.41
C VAL A 619 -18.61 -4.90 -17.97
N ILE A 620 -17.50 -4.17 -18.07
CA ILE A 620 -16.19 -4.67 -17.66
C ILE A 620 -16.18 -4.96 -16.16
N PHE A 621 -16.74 -4.07 -15.34
CA PHE A 621 -16.81 -4.27 -13.88
C PHE A 621 -17.58 -5.54 -13.52
N HIS A 622 -18.73 -5.78 -14.16
CA HIS A 622 -19.48 -7.02 -13.96
C HIS A 622 -18.71 -8.28 -14.35
N LEU A 623 -17.90 -8.22 -15.43
CA LEU A 623 -17.02 -9.34 -15.81
C LEU A 623 -15.88 -9.53 -14.81
N LEU A 624 -15.34 -8.43 -14.26
CA LEU A 624 -14.33 -8.46 -13.21
C LEU A 624 -14.90 -8.94 -11.85
N ASP A 625 -16.22 -8.93 -11.63
CA ASP A 625 -16.82 -9.52 -10.43
C ASP A 625 -16.84 -11.07 -10.46
N TRP A 626 -16.60 -11.68 -11.61
CA TRP A 626 -16.63 -13.13 -11.76
C TRP A 626 -15.37 -13.81 -11.22
N SER A 627 -15.52 -15.03 -10.69
CA SER A 627 -14.37 -15.84 -10.27
C SER A 627 -13.47 -16.24 -11.45
N GLU A 628 -12.21 -16.58 -11.16
CA GLU A 628 -11.22 -17.06 -12.13
C GLU A 628 -11.78 -18.17 -13.03
N GLN A 629 -12.39 -19.21 -12.42
CA GLN A 629 -12.96 -20.33 -13.18
C GLN A 629 -14.15 -19.89 -14.05
N SER A 630 -14.91 -18.89 -13.63
CA SER A 630 -16.05 -18.39 -14.40
C SER A 630 -15.59 -17.61 -15.64
N ARG A 631 -14.52 -16.82 -15.51
CA ARG A 631 -13.88 -16.10 -16.61
C ARG A 631 -13.21 -17.05 -17.62
N ASP A 632 -12.50 -18.07 -17.14
CA ASP A 632 -11.92 -19.12 -18.00
C ASP A 632 -13.00 -19.85 -18.81
N ASN A 633 -14.10 -20.19 -18.15
CA ASN A 633 -15.22 -20.85 -18.83
C ASN A 633 -15.91 -19.92 -19.84
N LEU A 634 -16.05 -18.63 -19.53
CA LEU A 634 -16.66 -17.66 -20.45
C LEU A 634 -15.90 -17.63 -21.79
N VAL A 635 -14.59 -17.40 -21.76
CA VAL A 635 -13.79 -17.30 -23.00
C VAL A 635 -13.72 -18.62 -23.76
N ARG A 636 -13.68 -19.75 -23.04
CA ARG A 636 -13.78 -21.07 -23.65
C ARG A 636 -15.11 -21.26 -24.39
N LEU A 637 -16.23 -20.91 -23.76
CA LEU A 637 -17.56 -21.03 -24.36
C LEU A 637 -17.75 -20.08 -25.55
N ILE A 638 -17.14 -18.89 -25.52
CA ILE A 638 -17.10 -17.99 -26.68
C ILE A 638 -16.39 -18.66 -27.86
N LYS A 639 -15.19 -19.21 -27.65
CA LYS A 639 -14.42 -19.90 -28.70
C LYS A 639 -15.17 -21.10 -29.28
N GLU A 640 -15.73 -21.95 -28.42
CA GLU A 640 -16.52 -23.13 -28.83
C GLU A 640 -17.74 -22.73 -29.67
N THR A 641 -18.46 -21.69 -29.25
CA THR A 641 -19.67 -21.19 -29.95
C THR A 641 -19.33 -20.57 -31.31
N LYS A 642 -18.23 -19.80 -31.38
CA LYS A 642 -17.74 -19.24 -32.65
C LYS A 642 -17.30 -20.34 -33.63
N ALA A 643 -16.59 -21.35 -33.16
CA ALA A 643 -16.14 -22.47 -34.00
C ALA A 643 -17.32 -23.25 -34.61
N LYS A 644 -18.39 -23.47 -33.84
CA LYS A 644 -19.62 -24.10 -34.34
C LYS A 644 -20.27 -23.29 -35.46
N THR A 645 -20.44 -21.99 -35.23
CA THR A 645 -21.00 -21.05 -36.22
C THR A 645 -20.21 -21.04 -37.52
N ARG A 646 -18.88 -21.06 -37.45
CA ARG A 646 -18.02 -21.13 -38.63
C ARG A 646 -18.15 -22.46 -39.39
N ASN A 647 -18.42 -23.57 -38.68
CA ASN A 647 -18.51 -24.90 -39.28
C ASN A 647 -19.83 -25.16 -40.02
N ASP A 648 -20.97 -24.77 -39.45
CA ASP A 648 -22.29 -25.08 -40.02
C ASP A 648 -22.99 -23.89 -40.68
N ASN A 649 -22.42 -22.68 -40.57
CA ASN A 649 -22.99 -21.43 -41.06
C ASN A 649 -24.34 -21.05 -40.42
N SER A 650 -24.73 -21.71 -39.32
CA SER A 650 -25.85 -21.31 -38.48
C SER A 650 -25.37 -20.41 -37.35
N TRP A 651 -26.25 -19.58 -36.80
CA TRP A 651 -25.92 -18.82 -35.60
C TRP A 651 -25.99 -19.71 -34.35
N HIS A 652 -25.10 -19.48 -33.39
CA HIS A 652 -25.07 -20.22 -32.11
C HIS A 652 -24.99 -19.25 -30.94
N ASN A 653 -25.46 -19.70 -29.79
CA ASN A 653 -25.49 -18.88 -28.60
C ASN A 653 -25.42 -19.70 -27.30
N PHE A 654 -25.06 -19.03 -26.21
CA PHE A 654 -25.19 -19.58 -24.86
C PHE A 654 -25.60 -18.48 -23.87
N SER A 655 -26.02 -18.89 -22.68
CA SER A 655 -26.28 -17.97 -21.58
C SER A 655 -25.77 -18.53 -20.26
N LEU A 656 -25.17 -17.64 -19.45
CA LEU A 656 -24.60 -17.88 -18.14
C LEU A 656 -25.39 -17.11 -17.09
N MET A 657 -25.60 -17.73 -15.93
CA MET A 657 -26.26 -17.11 -14.78
C MET A 657 -25.45 -17.28 -13.51
N ALA A 658 -25.40 -16.24 -12.68
CA ALA A 658 -24.80 -16.26 -11.36
C ALA A 658 -25.84 -16.68 -10.29
N GLY A 659 -25.64 -17.82 -9.63
CA GLY A 659 -26.45 -18.23 -8.48
C GLY A 659 -27.77 -18.96 -8.83
N PRO A 660 -28.45 -19.52 -7.82
CA PRO A 660 -29.58 -20.41 -8.05
C PRO A 660 -30.93 -19.68 -8.15
N GLU A 661 -31.54 -19.80 -9.33
CA GLU A 661 -32.96 -19.52 -9.68
C GLU A 661 -33.48 -18.08 -9.63
N ARG A 662 -32.84 -17.17 -8.90
CA ARG A 662 -33.00 -15.73 -9.09
C ARG A 662 -31.60 -15.15 -9.12
N SER A 663 -31.17 -14.75 -10.31
CA SER A 663 -29.84 -14.18 -10.51
C SER A 663 -30.00 -12.68 -10.62
N SER A 664 -29.32 -11.88 -9.81
CA SER A 664 -29.28 -10.43 -10.03
C SER A 664 -28.56 -10.06 -11.33
N PHE A 665 -27.87 -11.02 -11.98
CA PHE A 665 -26.99 -10.76 -13.12
C PHE A 665 -26.86 -11.97 -14.08
N GLY A 666 -27.03 -11.75 -15.39
CA GLY A 666 -26.74 -12.78 -16.38
C GLY A 666 -26.03 -12.28 -17.63
N LEU A 667 -25.50 -13.23 -18.42
CA LEU A 667 -24.79 -12.94 -19.65
C LEU A 667 -25.23 -13.88 -20.76
N SER A 668 -25.51 -13.33 -21.94
CA SER A 668 -25.71 -14.07 -23.18
C SER A 668 -24.60 -13.77 -24.16
N PHE A 669 -24.17 -14.78 -24.92
CA PHE A 669 -23.27 -14.60 -26.05
C PHE A 669 -23.94 -15.12 -27.32
N ILE A 670 -23.86 -14.35 -28.40
CA ILE A 670 -24.32 -14.73 -29.74
C ILE A 670 -23.14 -14.68 -30.72
N SER A 671 -22.93 -15.78 -31.43
CA SER A 671 -22.11 -15.83 -32.64
C SER A 671 -23.05 -15.92 -33.84
N TRP A 672 -23.05 -14.86 -34.65
CA TRP A 672 -23.99 -14.70 -35.76
C TRP A 672 -23.54 -15.48 -37.00
N GLY A 673 -24.51 -16.03 -37.75
CA GLY A 673 -24.27 -16.94 -38.89
C GLY A 673 -23.70 -16.27 -40.15
N ASP A 674 -23.67 -14.94 -40.20
CA ASP A 674 -23.08 -14.15 -41.28
C ASP A 674 -22.30 -12.94 -40.73
N ASN A 675 -21.89 -12.03 -41.62
CA ASN A 675 -21.12 -10.83 -41.29
C ASN A 675 -21.96 -9.55 -41.13
N ASN A 676 -23.29 -9.65 -41.03
CA ASN A 676 -24.19 -8.52 -40.86
C ASN A 676 -24.24 -8.09 -39.37
N SER A 677 -23.53 -7.00 -39.05
CA SER A 677 -23.48 -6.47 -37.67
C SER A 677 -24.81 -5.86 -37.20
N GLU A 678 -25.62 -5.31 -38.11
CA GLU A 678 -26.90 -4.70 -37.75
C GLU A 678 -27.91 -5.77 -37.30
N GLU A 679 -28.01 -6.86 -38.06
CA GLU A 679 -28.87 -8.01 -37.71
C GLU A 679 -28.40 -8.72 -36.44
N LEU A 680 -27.07 -8.85 -36.25
CA LEU A 680 -26.51 -9.30 -34.99
C LEU A 680 -27.00 -8.44 -33.82
N MET A 681 -26.92 -7.10 -33.92
CA MET A 681 -27.31 -6.21 -32.83
C MET A 681 -28.81 -6.27 -32.53
N LYS A 682 -29.67 -6.33 -33.56
CA LYS A 682 -31.13 -6.53 -33.39
C LYS A 682 -31.43 -7.82 -32.65
N MET A 683 -30.80 -8.92 -33.07
CA MET A 683 -30.98 -10.21 -32.41
C MET A 683 -30.43 -10.20 -30.99
N LEU A 684 -29.27 -9.59 -30.78
CA LEU A 684 -28.62 -9.51 -29.47
C LEU A 684 -29.49 -8.77 -28.46
N LEU A 685 -30.10 -7.64 -28.86
CA LEU A 685 -31.05 -6.91 -28.04
C LEU A 685 -32.27 -7.76 -27.68
N LYS A 686 -32.93 -8.34 -28.69
CA LYS A 686 -34.13 -9.18 -28.50
C LYS A 686 -33.85 -10.37 -27.59
N TYR A 687 -32.78 -11.10 -27.86
CA TYR A 687 -32.40 -12.31 -27.12
C TYR A 687 -32.00 -12.00 -25.68
N SER A 688 -31.24 -10.92 -25.46
CA SER A 688 -30.80 -10.51 -24.12
C SER A 688 -31.98 -10.04 -23.27
N ARG A 689 -32.92 -9.27 -23.84
CA ARG A 689 -34.16 -8.87 -23.14
C ARG A 689 -35.00 -10.09 -22.73
N ALA A 690 -35.19 -11.03 -23.66
CA ALA A 690 -35.94 -12.26 -23.38
C ALA A 690 -35.26 -13.12 -22.30
N ARG A 691 -33.93 -13.22 -22.34
CA ARG A 691 -33.16 -13.98 -21.35
C ARG A 691 -33.16 -13.32 -19.97
N LYS A 692 -32.99 -12.00 -19.89
CA LYS A 692 -33.12 -11.22 -18.65
C LYS A 692 -34.48 -11.49 -18.00
N TYR A 693 -35.54 -11.34 -18.78
CA TYR A 693 -36.91 -11.51 -18.30
C TYR A 693 -37.20 -12.95 -17.85
N LYS A 694 -36.89 -13.95 -18.68
CA LYS A 694 -37.07 -15.38 -18.33
C LYS A 694 -36.26 -15.79 -17.10
N SER A 695 -35.11 -15.17 -16.89
CA SER A 695 -34.22 -15.43 -15.76
C SER A 695 -34.60 -14.67 -14.49
N LYS A 696 -35.56 -13.75 -14.57
CA LYS A 696 -35.94 -12.82 -13.51
C LYS A 696 -34.74 -12.06 -12.94
N ALA A 697 -33.87 -11.61 -13.85
CA ALA A 697 -32.63 -10.92 -13.51
C ALA A 697 -32.77 -9.41 -13.60
N ASP A 698 -32.14 -8.70 -12.66
CA ASP A 698 -32.10 -7.23 -12.63
C ASP A 698 -31.07 -6.67 -13.62
N CYS A 699 -29.98 -7.39 -13.87
CA CYS A 699 -28.95 -6.98 -14.82
C CYS A 699 -28.65 -8.07 -15.87
N TRP A 700 -28.43 -7.67 -17.12
CA TRP A 700 -28.09 -8.57 -18.21
C TRP A 700 -27.13 -7.97 -19.23
N ILE A 701 -26.11 -8.75 -19.60
CA ILE A 701 -25.16 -8.41 -20.66
C ILE A 701 -25.37 -9.32 -21.86
N GLY A 702 -25.60 -8.73 -23.04
CA GLY A 702 -25.50 -9.45 -24.30
C GLY A 702 -24.19 -9.12 -25.00
N ILE A 703 -23.40 -10.13 -25.36
CA ILE A 703 -22.17 -9.98 -26.16
C ILE A 703 -22.38 -10.64 -27.53
N GLY A 704 -22.06 -9.93 -28.59
CA GLY A 704 -22.25 -10.38 -29.97
C GLY A 704 -20.96 -10.42 -30.78
N CYS A 705 -20.81 -11.43 -31.64
CA CYS A 705 -19.73 -11.51 -32.62
C CYS A 705 -20.27 -11.97 -33.98
N VAL A 706 -19.75 -11.41 -35.07
CA VAL A 706 -20.06 -11.87 -36.43
C VAL A 706 -19.18 -13.05 -36.85
N LYS A 707 -19.65 -13.86 -37.81
CA LYS A 707 -19.05 -15.16 -38.16
C LYS A 707 -17.53 -15.12 -38.40
N ASP A 708 -17.09 -14.24 -39.30
CA ASP A 708 -15.68 -14.22 -39.75
C ASP A 708 -14.81 -13.26 -38.93
N SER A 709 -15.35 -12.67 -37.86
CA SER A 709 -14.57 -11.81 -36.96
C SER A 709 -13.60 -12.64 -36.13
N ASP A 710 -12.34 -12.22 -36.07
CA ASP A 710 -11.33 -12.82 -35.18
C ASP A 710 -11.35 -12.24 -33.77
N LYS A 711 -12.15 -11.19 -33.53
CA LYS A 711 -12.36 -10.60 -32.20
C LYS A 711 -13.29 -11.46 -31.34
N PHE A 712 -13.17 -11.41 -30.01
CA PHE A 712 -14.16 -12.02 -29.12
C PHE A 712 -15.52 -11.30 -29.18
N ILE A 713 -15.51 -10.02 -29.53
CA ILE A 713 -16.70 -9.16 -29.55
C ILE A 713 -16.69 -8.18 -30.73
N ASN A 714 -17.86 -7.94 -31.29
CA ASN A 714 -18.14 -6.87 -32.26
C ASN A 714 -19.13 -5.82 -31.71
N GLY A 715 -19.99 -6.19 -30.76
CA GLY A 715 -20.91 -5.29 -30.10
C GLY A 715 -21.49 -5.90 -28.82
N PHE A 716 -22.06 -5.06 -27.96
CA PHE A 716 -22.74 -5.49 -26.75
C PHE A 716 -24.05 -4.74 -26.52
N VAL A 717 -24.92 -5.32 -25.70
CA VAL A 717 -26.08 -4.66 -25.10
C VAL A 717 -25.99 -4.83 -23.58
N PHE A 718 -26.40 -3.82 -22.85
CA PHE A 718 -26.44 -3.82 -21.40
C PHE A 718 -27.81 -3.35 -20.94
N ASN A 719 -28.41 -4.07 -19.99
CA ASN A 719 -29.66 -3.65 -19.35
C ASN A 719 -29.55 -3.91 -17.85
N ASP A 720 -29.64 -2.84 -17.08
CA ASP A 720 -29.50 -2.74 -15.62
C ASP A 720 -30.80 -2.35 -14.90
N GLU A 721 -31.92 -2.28 -15.63
CA GLU A 721 -33.23 -1.97 -15.07
C GLU A 721 -33.72 -3.11 -14.17
N LYS A 722 -34.31 -2.81 -13.00
CA LYS A 722 -34.86 -3.85 -12.13
C LYS A 722 -35.88 -4.71 -12.87
N TRP A 723 -35.92 -6.00 -12.55
CA TRP A 723 -36.89 -6.89 -13.18
C TRP A 723 -38.31 -6.55 -12.73
N GLU A 724 -39.20 -6.40 -13.70
CA GLU A 724 -40.64 -6.25 -13.49
C GLU A 724 -41.40 -7.23 -14.40
N TYR A 725 -42.59 -7.63 -13.96
CA TYR A 725 -43.47 -8.48 -14.75
C TYR A 725 -44.04 -7.67 -15.92
N ASP A 726 -43.99 -8.24 -17.12
CA ASP A 726 -44.47 -7.63 -18.36
C ASP A 726 -45.26 -8.70 -19.11
N GLU A 727 -46.59 -8.53 -19.15
CA GLU A 727 -47.51 -9.49 -19.77
C GLU A 727 -47.25 -9.66 -21.27
N ILE A 728 -46.88 -8.57 -21.96
CA ILE A 728 -46.57 -8.60 -23.38
C ILE A 728 -45.28 -9.40 -23.60
N LEU A 729 -44.25 -9.12 -22.79
CA LEU A 729 -42.99 -9.83 -22.90
C LEU A 729 -43.13 -11.32 -22.55
N GLU A 730 -43.97 -11.69 -21.57
CA GLU A 730 -44.28 -13.09 -21.23
C GLU A 730 -44.89 -13.85 -22.43
N GLU A 731 -45.81 -13.22 -23.17
CA GLU A 731 -46.38 -13.81 -24.38
C GLU A 731 -45.34 -13.91 -25.51
N GLU A 732 -44.52 -12.88 -25.73
CA GLU A 732 -43.49 -12.84 -26.78
C GLU A 732 -42.40 -13.91 -26.61
N ILE A 733 -42.03 -14.27 -25.37
CA ILE A 733 -40.94 -15.22 -25.10
C ILE A 733 -41.40 -16.69 -25.03
N LYS A 734 -42.71 -16.95 -25.07
CA LYS A 734 -43.31 -18.26 -24.83
C LYS A 734 -42.74 -19.34 -25.76
N ASP A 735 -42.58 -18.99 -27.03
CA ASP A 735 -42.09 -19.89 -28.08
C ASP A 735 -40.62 -19.60 -28.49
N MET A 736 -40.02 -18.50 -28.01
CA MET A 736 -38.69 -18.04 -28.45
C MET A 736 -37.55 -19.02 -28.11
N PHE A 737 -37.76 -19.87 -27.10
CA PHE A 737 -36.77 -20.85 -26.64
C PHE A 737 -37.10 -22.30 -27.03
N ASP A 738 -38.05 -22.48 -27.96
CA ASP A 738 -38.40 -23.77 -28.54
C ASP A 738 -37.77 -23.89 -29.94
N GLY A 739 -37.01 -24.96 -30.21
CA GLY A 739 -36.33 -25.20 -31.50
C GLY A 739 -34.79 -25.38 -31.45
N GLU A 740 -34.15 -25.43 -32.63
CA GLU A 740 -32.73 -25.80 -32.82
C GLU A 740 -31.73 -24.73 -32.32
N ASN A 741 -32.13 -23.46 -32.24
CA ASN A 741 -31.26 -22.34 -31.84
C ASN A 741 -31.57 -21.75 -30.45
N LYS A 742 -32.25 -22.52 -29.58
CA LYS A 742 -32.65 -22.08 -28.22
C LYS A 742 -31.50 -21.72 -27.28
N GLY A 743 -30.25 -22.03 -27.64
CA GLY A 743 -29.08 -21.75 -26.83
C GLY A 743 -28.85 -22.70 -25.67
N LYS A 744 -27.57 -22.88 -25.30
CA LYS A 744 -27.23 -23.65 -24.09
C LYS A 744 -27.33 -22.77 -22.85
N HIS A 745 -28.19 -23.15 -21.90
CA HIS A 745 -28.35 -22.48 -20.62
C HIS A 745 -27.45 -23.14 -19.55
N ILE A 746 -26.48 -22.41 -19.02
CA ILE A 746 -25.47 -22.93 -18.09
C ILE A 746 -25.59 -22.20 -16.75
N LYS A 747 -25.82 -22.97 -15.66
CA LYS A 747 -25.92 -22.45 -14.28
C LYS A 747 -24.61 -22.68 -13.52
N TYR A 748 -24.09 -21.65 -12.85
CA TYR A 748 -22.94 -21.75 -11.95
C TYR A 748 -23.38 -21.71 -10.47
N GLY A 749 -22.86 -22.62 -9.65
CA GLY A 749 -23.12 -22.70 -8.20
C GLY A 749 -23.30 -24.13 -7.66
N LYS A 750 -23.12 -24.31 -6.35
CA LYS A 750 -23.44 -25.58 -5.66
C LYS A 750 -24.92 -25.90 -5.89
N LYS A 751 -25.24 -27.10 -6.39
CA LYS A 751 -26.63 -27.56 -6.45
C LYS A 751 -27.22 -27.48 -5.04
N ILE A 752 -28.27 -26.68 -4.88
CA ILE A 752 -28.96 -26.57 -3.59
C ILE A 752 -29.52 -27.94 -3.25
N GLY A 753 -29.18 -28.43 -2.07
CA GLY A 753 -29.73 -29.66 -1.57
C GLY A 753 -31.24 -29.51 -1.42
N ARG A 754 -32.03 -30.53 -1.81
CA ARG A 754 -33.51 -30.52 -1.67
C ARG A 754 -34.01 -30.10 -0.28
N ASN A 755 -33.21 -30.31 0.77
CA ASN A 755 -33.54 -29.96 2.15
C ASN A 755 -32.88 -28.67 2.67
N GLU A 756 -32.00 -28.02 1.91
CA GLU A 756 -31.38 -26.73 2.27
C GLU A 756 -32.43 -25.59 2.19
N PRO A 757 -32.23 -24.47 2.92
CA PRO A 757 -33.08 -23.29 2.82
C PRO A 757 -33.20 -22.78 1.37
N CYS A 758 -34.39 -22.37 0.97
CA CYS A 758 -34.65 -21.91 -0.38
C CYS A 758 -34.07 -20.49 -0.60
N PRO A 759 -33.31 -20.24 -1.69
CA PRO A 759 -32.61 -18.97 -1.92
C PRO A 759 -33.50 -17.76 -2.13
N CYS A 760 -34.79 -17.95 -2.38
CA CYS A 760 -35.77 -16.87 -2.48
C CYS A 760 -36.15 -16.24 -1.13
N SER A 761 -35.40 -16.55 -0.06
CA SER A 761 -35.60 -16.07 1.31
C SER A 761 -36.98 -16.35 1.90
N SER A 762 -37.71 -17.34 1.36
CA SER A 762 -39.07 -17.69 1.80
C SER A 762 -39.13 -18.44 3.14
N GLY A 763 -37.99 -18.72 3.78
CA GLY A 763 -37.89 -19.53 5.01
C GLY A 763 -38.20 -21.02 4.84
N LYS A 764 -38.51 -21.49 3.62
CA LYS A 764 -38.86 -22.90 3.33
C LYS A 764 -37.66 -23.68 2.82
N LYS A 765 -37.66 -25.02 2.99
CA LYS A 765 -36.69 -25.92 2.32
C LYS A 765 -36.89 -25.87 0.80
N TYR A 766 -35.81 -25.95 0.03
CA TYR A 766 -35.80 -25.81 -1.44
C TYR A 766 -36.85 -26.70 -2.14
N LYS A 767 -36.99 -27.99 -1.75
CA LYS A 767 -38.01 -28.91 -2.30
C LYS A 767 -39.47 -28.52 -2.03
N ARG A 768 -39.71 -27.63 -1.07
CA ARG A 768 -41.05 -27.13 -0.69
C ARG A 768 -41.32 -25.72 -1.19
N CYS A 769 -40.39 -25.15 -1.96
CA CYS A 769 -40.50 -23.81 -2.54
C CYS A 769 -40.07 -23.86 -4.02
N CYS A 770 -38.98 -23.20 -4.42
CA CYS A 770 -38.63 -23.08 -5.84
C CYS A 770 -38.26 -24.43 -6.49
N GLY A 771 -37.74 -25.40 -5.72
CA GLY A 771 -37.51 -26.77 -6.17
C GLY A 771 -38.76 -27.67 -6.19
N ARG A 772 -39.97 -27.11 -6.07
CA ARG A 772 -41.25 -27.86 -6.15
C ARG A 772 -41.74 -28.03 -7.59
N PHE A 773 -41.23 -27.20 -8.53
CA PHE A 773 -41.63 -27.17 -9.93
C PHE A 773 -40.48 -27.50 -10.91
N ASN A 774 -39.32 -27.93 -10.39
CA ASN A 774 -38.17 -28.43 -11.17
C ASN A 774 -38.12 -29.96 -11.21
#